data_AF-A0AAD8FMI0-F1
#
_entry.id   AF-A0AAD8FMI0-F1
#
_cell.length_a   1.000
_cell.length_b   1.000
_cell.length_c   1.000
_cell.angle_alpha   90.00
_cell.angle_beta   90.00
_cell.angle_gamma   90.00
#
_symmetry.space_group_name_H-M   'P 1'
#
loop_
_entity.id
_entity.type
_entity.pdbx_description
1 polymer ?
#
loop_
_entity_poly.entity_id
_entity_poly.type
_entity_poly.pdbx_seq_one_letter_code
_entity_poly.pdbx_strand_id
1 'polypeptide(L)'
;MMRLLILTLCFHLGVGTISWPLPYGVLASDSQIDSSDLAVVSLSSSFPFYGNTYNSVTIQKDGFLVFGTTTKKFYSDLANVNNVLLPSLGVWVSDIEAGKIFYRLSTDATLLNGLALMSRGFSDFSATFTPRYALIVTWFEVGTAHYSFEGDFKTNTFQVVLTTDGTQSGVIMFFDTIDWVVFEDITNYAAYTDIESFPPEITISTKVGFFKGDGATKVLFPLSMTKFLKRITLDSNVGEDGVYVLRIDSSPVNVTFAPNTLSPVTVETTTTNQASYQHQVLYTDVKSSADWLSRFWVREKQEKISEEGERAEKDRKDLDVLDFTMSSSHDSVKSQTVACAVKFSELCGLLEKIQKTQGNDKKRKVLQDFIEKWRACHKELHTNNSNINDSFHPAMRLLLPHLERERVAYGIKEHTLAKLLIELLCLGQDSSDAQRLLNYKAPKTAQAQAGDFANVAYFVLKNRCPNKGSLSISDVNRDLDAIASGNAAKAKETVRKHMMHLLTSLNATEIKWLIRMILKELKIGLSQTSVLNVFHPDAEELYNVNNSLEKVCVQLHDIKTRAYEIGIEVFSPFTPMLGEKASPDKVEKLMDNKPYLIETKFDGERVLLHKHGDEYKFFSRSGMEYTQVFGSNPYEGTLTPYISRSFKSNVQKCILDGEMMGYHAATKTFGTKGEQFDIKSRDVLERTGYQPCVQVFDVLLLNDKVLTNTPLRERLSLIDDVFTPVEGRIVKSVYKEALTRQDCADALNEAIDNKEEGIMVKLADSVYKPNTRKGGWFKIKPEYIGGLMDELDLLVVGGYFGVGERGGMVSHFLCAVSEPVSDGKMPTIFFSFCKVGSGYSKKQLKTFNELLSEHWQVYNKSKPPKHLELASGFKEKPDVWLPPDKSKILQ
;
A
#
# COMPACT_ATOMS: atom_id res chain seq x y z
N MET A 1 9.69 27.30 -5.00
CA MET A 1 10.94 26.57 -4.72
C MET A 1 11.75 27.21 -3.58
N MET A 2 12.42 28.35 -3.75
CA MET A 2 13.33 28.91 -2.73
C MET A 2 12.68 29.17 -1.34
N ARG A 3 11.43 29.66 -1.28
CA ARG A 3 10.69 29.81 0.00
C ARG A 3 10.45 28.49 0.72
N LEU A 4 10.09 27.44 -0.03
CA LEU A 4 9.85 26.11 0.51
C LEU A 4 11.15 25.53 1.12
N LEU A 5 12.28 25.72 0.44
CA LEU A 5 13.61 25.32 0.97
C LEU A 5 13.89 25.95 2.34
N ILE A 6 13.65 27.26 2.49
CA ILE A 6 13.92 27.97 3.76
C ILE A 6 13.04 27.39 4.89
N LEU A 7 11.77 27.08 4.62
CA LEU A 7 10.88 26.40 5.57
C LEU A 7 11.36 24.98 5.93
N THR A 8 11.75 24.17 4.94
CA THR A 8 12.31 22.82 5.22
C THR A 8 13.58 22.92 6.07
N LEU A 9 14.46 23.90 5.80
CA LEU A 9 15.64 24.18 6.63
C LEU A 9 15.26 24.60 8.06
N CYS A 10 14.25 25.46 8.25
CA CYS A 10 13.77 25.86 9.57
C CYS A 10 13.21 24.68 10.39
N PHE A 11 12.53 23.72 9.75
CA PHE A 11 12.05 22.50 10.42
C PHE A 11 13.17 21.48 10.70
N HIS A 12 14.22 21.41 9.86
CA HIS A 12 15.20 20.31 9.89
C HIS A 12 16.61 20.66 10.39
N LEU A 13 16.99 21.93 10.55
CA LEU A 13 18.36 22.35 10.92
C LEU A 13 18.52 22.97 12.32
N GLY A 14 17.58 22.75 13.24
CA GLY A 14 17.80 22.95 14.68
C GLY A 14 17.91 24.39 15.19
N VAL A 15 17.63 25.41 14.37
CA VAL A 15 17.60 26.82 14.79
C VAL A 15 16.17 27.22 15.18
N GLY A 16 15.78 26.91 16.41
CA GLY A 16 14.47 27.31 16.97
C GLY A 16 13.28 26.52 16.41
N THR A 17 13.42 25.20 16.29
CA THR A 17 12.40 24.31 15.72
C THR A 17 11.10 24.30 16.53
N ILE A 18 10.01 24.78 15.93
CA ILE A 18 8.64 24.51 16.39
C ILE A 18 8.22 23.14 15.84
N SER A 19 7.82 22.23 16.73
CA SER A 19 7.10 21.01 16.38
C SER A 19 5.59 21.26 16.34
N TRP A 20 4.89 20.57 15.43
CA TRP A 20 3.43 20.52 15.39
C TRP A 20 2.94 19.15 15.88
N PRO A 21 1.89 19.07 16.72
CA PRO A 21 1.29 20.19 17.44
C PRO A 21 2.28 20.83 18.43
N LEU A 22 2.09 22.11 18.75
CA LEU A 22 2.76 22.73 19.89
C LEU A 22 2.31 22.00 21.17
N PRO A 23 3.19 21.76 22.16
CA PRO A 23 2.81 21.11 23.42
C PRO A 23 1.58 21.77 24.05
N TYR A 24 0.61 20.97 24.50
CA TYR A 24 -0.66 21.45 25.06
C TYR A 24 -1.09 20.65 26.30
N GLY A 25 -2.12 21.15 26.98
CA GLY A 25 -2.65 20.58 28.22
C GLY A 25 -1.96 21.09 29.48
N VAL A 26 -2.34 20.53 30.63
CA VAL A 26 -1.89 21.00 31.96
C VAL A 26 -0.36 20.99 32.11
N LEU A 27 0.34 20.02 31.51
CA LEU A 27 1.80 19.95 31.52
C LEU A 27 2.48 21.06 30.69
N ALA A 28 1.78 21.63 29.71
CA ALA A 28 2.21 22.81 28.95
C ALA A 28 1.79 24.14 29.63
N SER A 29 1.25 24.08 30.85
CA SER A 29 0.65 25.21 31.58
C SER A 29 -0.58 25.83 30.90
N ASP A 30 -1.34 25.04 30.13
CA ASP A 30 -2.62 25.49 29.57
C ASP A 30 -3.73 25.55 30.62
N SER A 31 -4.61 26.54 30.45
CA SER A 31 -5.94 26.55 31.05
C SER A 31 -6.86 25.60 30.28
N GLN A 32 -7.76 24.88 30.97
CA GLN A 32 -8.79 24.06 30.34
C GLN A 32 -10.13 24.80 30.35
N ILE A 33 -10.97 24.60 29.33
CA ILE A 33 -12.38 25.03 29.32
C ILE A 33 -13.25 23.84 29.73
N ASP A 34 -14.18 24.06 30.67
CA ASP A 34 -15.19 23.07 31.05
C ASP A 34 -16.35 23.03 30.03
N SER A 35 -17.00 21.86 29.90
CA SER A 35 -17.82 21.52 28.73
C SER A 35 -19.11 22.34 28.51
N SER A 36 -19.54 23.16 29.48
CA SER A 36 -20.67 24.09 29.36
C SER A 36 -20.27 25.52 28.93
N ASP A 37 -18.99 25.87 29.06
CA ASP A 37 -18.53 27.26 29.15
C ASP A 37 -17.81 27.77 27.89
N LEU A 38 -17.36 29.02 27.99
CA LEU A 38 -16.52 29.72 27.01
C LEU A 38 -15.38 30.41 27.75
N ALA A 39 -14.23 30.57 27.10
CA ALA A 39 -13.09 31.28 27.69
C ALA A 39 -12.88 32.63 26.99
N VAL A 40 -13.00 33.73 27.74
CA VAL A 40 -12.71 35.08 27.24
C VAL A 40 -11.26 35.43 27.54
N VAL A 41 -10.41 35.36 26.52
CA VAL A 41 -8.99 35.71 26.62
C VAL A 41 -8.82 37.20 26.34
N SER A 42 -8.31 37.94 27.32
CA SER A 42 -7.83 39.32 27.12
C SER A 42 -6.46 39.29 26.46
N LEU A 43 -6.26 40.09 25.42
CA LEU A 43 -5.07 40.03 24.56
C LEU A 43 -4.03 41.10 24.96
N SER A 44 -2.77 40.72 25.07
CA SER A 44 -1.67 41.60 25.57
C SER A 44 -1.40 42.83 24.70
N SER A 45 -1.87 42.81 23.45
CA SER A 45 -1.98 43.98 22.59
C SER A 45 -3.13 43.77 21.61
N SER A 46 -3.62 44.85 20.99
CA SER A 46 -4.64 44.79 19.96
C SER A 46 -4.28 43.83 18.82
N PHE A 47 -5.17 42.89 18.50
CA PHE A 47 -5.08 41.97 17.39
C PHE A 47 -5.82 42.54 16.17
N PRO A 48 -5.13 42.86 15.07
CA PRO A 48 -5.79 43.19 13.80
C PRO A 48 -6.54 41.98 13.24
N PHE A 49 -7.72 42.18 12.63
CA PHE A 49 -8.47 41.16 11.90
C PHE A 49 -9.50 41.83 10.98
N TYR A 50 -9.46 41.54 9.67
CA TYR A 50 -10.34 42.13 8.64
C TYR A 50 -10.47 43.68 8.67
N GLY A 51 -9.38 44.39 8.92
CA GLY A 51 -9.31 45.85 8.95
C GLY A 51 -9.70 46.50 10.29
N ASN A 52 -10.23 45.72 11.22
CA ASN A 52 -10.56 46.13 12.59
C ASN A 52 -9.47 45.66 13.57
N THR A 53 -9.51 46.14 14.81
CA THR A 53 -8.62 45.70 15.90
C THR A 53 -9.41 45.29 17.14
N TYR A 54 -8.95 44.23 17.82
CA TYR A 54 -9.66 43.59 18.93
C TYR A 54 -8.72 43.32 20.11
N ASN A 55 -9.19 43.58 21.33
CA ASN A 55 -8.42 43.39 22.57
C ASN A 55 -8.83 42.13 23.35
N SER A 56 -9.78 41.36 22.82
CA SER A 56 -10.32 40.15 23.44
C SER A 56 -10.76 39.15 22.37
N VAL A 57 -10.68 37.86 22.70
CA VAL A 57 -11.20 36.76 21.89
C VAL A 57 -11.87 35.72 22.79
N THR A 58 -13.02 35.22 22.36
CA THR A 58 -13.83 34.22 23.05
C THR A 58 -13.67 32.86 22.39
N ILE A 59 -13.14 31.89 23.12
CA ILE A 59 -13.01 30.49 22.69
C ILE A 59 -14.34 29.77 22.99
N GLN A 60 -14.90 29.05 22.02
CA GLN A 60 -16.17 28.34 22.12
C GLN A 60 -16.00 26.83 21.85
N LYS A 61 -16.94 26.01 22.34
CA LYS A 61 -16.82 24.55 22.30
C LYS A 61 -16.83 23.96 20.88
N ASP A 62 -17.57 24.59 19.98
CA ASP A 62 -17.85 24.24 18.58
C ASP A 62 -16.77 24.76 17.61
N GLY A 63 -15.50 24.77 18.05
CA GLY A 63 -14.37 25.18 17.21
C GLY A 63 -14.37 26.65 16.79
N PHE A 64 -15.08 27.55 17.47
CA PHE A 64 -15.09 28.98 17.17
C PHE A 64 -14.17 29.81 18.07
N LEU A 65 -13.46 30.78 17.46
CA LEU A 65 -12.85 31.93 18.13
C LEU A 65 -13.59 33.21 17.68
N VAL A 66 -14.23 33.94 18.59
CA VAL A 66 -15.00 35.16 18.29
C VAL A 66 -14.31 36.39 18.87
N PHE A 67 -14.02 37.40 18.06
CA PHE A 67 -13.25 38.58 18.47
C PHE A 67 -14.15 39.72 18.99
N GLY A 68 -13.67 40.45 19.99
CA GLY A 68 -14.36 41.61 20.58
C GLY A 68 -15.15 41.28 21.85
N THR A 69 -16.18 42.08 22.13
CA THR A 69 -17.04 41.95 23.32
C THR A 69 -18.00 40.77 23.24
N THR A 70 -18.33 40.19 24.39
CA THR A 70 -18.96 38.87 24.50
C THR A 70 -20.39 38.79 23.98
N THR A 71 -20.56 38.09 22.86
CA THR A 71 -21.82 37.45 22.45
C THR A 71 -21.55 35.99 22.17
N LYS A 72 -22.01 35.10 23.07
CA LYS A 72 -22.05 33.64 22.85
C LYS A 72 -22.95 33.39 21.65
N LYS A 73 -22.41 32.78 20.58
CA LYS A 73 -23.22 32.26 19.48
C LYS A 73 -23.82 30.93 19.94
N PHE A 74 -25.05 30.64 19.51
CA PHE A 74 -25.56 29.28 19.50
C PHE A 74 -25.26 28.64 18.14
N TYR A 75 -25.15 27.33 18.12
CA TYR A 75 -24.89 26.53 16.91
C TYR A 75 -25.91 26.80 15.79
N SER A 76 -27.17 27.07 16.17
CA SER A 76 -28.25 27.54 15.29
C SER A 76 -27.89 28.80 14.50
N ASP A 77 -27.18 29.73 15.12
CA ASP A 77 -26.88 31.06 14.59
C ASP A 77 -25.74 31.04 13.55
N LEU A 78 -25.27 29.83 13.24
CA LEU A 78 -24.09 29.50 12.43
C LEU A 78 -24.42 28.48 11.32
N ALA A 79 -25.70 28.11 11.18
CA ALA A 79 -26.20 27.32 10.05
C ALA A 79 -25.97 28.08 8.73
N ASN A 80 -26.58 29.27 8.60
CA ASN A 80 -26.47 30.13 7.42
C ASN A 80 -25.13 30.88 7.39
N VAL A 81 -24.28 30.49 6.44
CA VAL A 81 -22.92 31.01 6.25
C VAL A 81 -22.87 32.47 5.73
N ASN A 82 -24.00 33.01 5.27
CA ASN A 82 -24.15 34.38 4.79
C ASN A 82 -24.67 35.35 5.88
N ASN A 83 -24.93 34.87 7.11
CA ASN A 83 -25.46 35.67 8.22
C ASN A 83 -24.54 35.69 9.47
N VAL A 84 -23.23 35.57 9.26
CA VAL A 84 -22.23 35.66 10.35
C VAL A 84 -21.91 37.13 10.64
N LEU A 85 -22.77 37.75 11.46
CA LEU A 85 -22.68 39.15 11.91
C LEU A 85 -21.72 39.40 13.10
N LEU A 86 -20.75 38.49 13.32
CA LEU A 86 -19.70 38.65 14.33
C LEU A 86 -18.33 38.31 13.71
N PRO A 87 -17.25 39.04 14.04
CA PRO A 87 -15.91 38.72 13.57
C PRO A 87 -15.44 37.42 14.22
N SER A 88 -15.18 36.38 13.43
CA SER A 88 -14.82 35.07 13.97
C SER A 88 -13.96 34.21 13.05
N LEU A 89 -13.27 33.26 13.68
CA LEU A 89 -12.57 32.16 13.06
C LEU A 89 -13.30 30.87 13.42
N GLY A 90 -13.83 30.15 12.43
CA GLY A 90 -14.38 28.81 12.64
C GLY A 90 -13.37 27.77 12.21
N VAL A 91 -12.82 26.99 13.15
CA VAL A 91 -11.86 25.92 12.83
C VAL A 91 -12.47 24.53 12.91
N TRP A 92 -13.60 24.34 13.58
CA TRP A 92 -14.35 23.08 13.52
C TRP A 92 -15.84 23.20 13.87
N VAL A 93 -16.61 23.84 12.99
CA VAL A 93 -18.01 24.20 13.29
C VAL A 93 -18.95 22.98 13.26
N SER A 94 -19.06 22.27 14.37
CA SER A 94 -20.05 21.21 14.62
C SER A 94 -20.33 21.11 16.13
N ASP A 95 -21.49 20.59 16.53
CA ASP A 95 -21.83 20.49 17.96
C ASP A 95 -20.92 19.48 18.66
N ILE A 96 -20.07 19.96 19.55
CA ILE A 96 -19.10 19.17 20.31
C ILE A 96 -19.66 18.91 21.71
N GLU A 97 -19.75 17.64 22.08
CA GLU A 97 -20.36 17.15 23.33
C GLU A 97 -19.36 16.43 24.23
N ALA A 98 -18.24 15.97 23.68
CA ALA A 98 -17.15 15.29 24.38
C ALA A 98 -15.77 15.87 23.97
N GLY A 99 -14.73 15.51 24.72
CA GLY A 99 -13.34 15.96 24.52
C GLY A 99 -12.89 17.02 25.53
N LYS A 100 -11.75 17.66 25.27
CA LYS A 100 -11.17 18.73 26.11
C LYS A 100 -10.69 19.89 25.26
N ILE A 101 -10.73 21.09 25.82
CA ILE A 101 -10.23 22.31 25.15
C ILE A 101 -9.21 22.97 26.06
N PHE A 102 -8.00 23.15 25.54
CA PHE A 102 -6.86 23.73 26.24
C PHE A 102 -6.44 25.05 25.58
N TYR A 103 -6.01 26.03 26.35
CA TYR A 103 -5.49 27.29 25.81
C TYR A 103 -4.43 27.95 26.70
N ARG A 104 -3.49 28.67 26.07
CA ARG A 104 -2.60 29.62 26.75
C ARG A 104 -2.26 30.83 25.89
N LEU A 105 -2.14 31.97 26.55
CA LEU A 105 -1.55 33.18 25.98
C LEU A 105 -0.07 33.24 26.36
N SER A 106 0.82 32.96 25.40
CA SER A 106 2.26 32.89 25.62
C SER A 106 3.01 34.11 25.08
N THR A 107 4.03 34.54 25.82
CA THR A 107 5.03 35.53 25.39
C THR A 107 6.45 34.95 25.43
N ASP A 108 6.61 33.62 25.36
CA ASP A 108 7.93 32.99 25.32
C ASP A 108 8.72 33.42 24.08
N ALA A 109 9.95 33.90 24.31
CA ALA A 109 10.81 34.39 23.24
C ALA A 109 11.21 33.30 22.24
N THR A 110 11.30 32.03 22.65
CA THR A 110 11.68 30.93 21.74
C THR A 110 10.56 30.65 20.75
N LEU A 111 9.35 30.46 21.26
CA LEU A 111 8.11 30.34 20.49
C LEU A 111 7.89 31.52 19.56
N LEU A 112 8.00 32.77 20.06
CA LEU A 112 7.77 33.97 19.24
C LEU A 112 8.80 34.10 18.12
N ASN A 113 10.07 33.74 18.34
CA ASN A 113 11.09 33.70 17.29
C ASN A 113 10.78 32.63 16.23
N GLY A 114 10.35 31.43 16.63
CA GLY A 114 9.92 30.38 15.70
C GLY A 114 8.70 30.79 14.87
N LEU A 115 7.68 31.39 15.49
CA LEU A 115 6.49 31.92 14.82
C LEU A 115 6.83 33.09 13.88
N ALA A 116 7.80 33.93 14.25
CA ALA A 116 8.32 34.98 13.38
C ALA A 116 9.00 34.40 12.13
N LEU A 117 9.86 33.38 12.28
CA LEU A 117 10.53 32.70 11.17
C LEU A 117 9.52 32.01 10.24
N MET A 118 8.57 31.26 10.81
CA MET A 118 7.46 30.63 10.11
C MET A 118 6.68 31.64 9.25
N SER A 119 6.12 32.67 9.89
CA SER A 119 5.24 33.64 9.20
C SER A 119 5.98 34.37 8.07
N ARG A 120 7.26 34.71 8.26
CA ARG A 120 8.11 35.35 7.25
C ARG A 120 8.55 34.44 6.09
N GLY A 121 8.29 33.13 6.16
CA GLY A 121 8.49 32.21 5.04
C GLY A 121 7.50 32.43 3.89
N PHE A 122 6.36 33.06 4.16
CA PHE A 122 5.27 33.32 3.22
C PHE A 122 5.35 34.76 2.69
N SER A 123 4.94 35.01 1.44
CA SER A 123 5.08 36.33 0.78
C SER A 123 4.40 37.47 1.53
N ASP A 124 3.37 37.11 2.29
CA ASP A 124 2.28 38.01 2.58
C ASP A 124 2.53 38.73 3.92
N PHE A 125 3.48 38.26 4.73
CA PHE A 125 3.99 38.94 5.91
C PHE A 125 5.25 39.75 5.58
N SER A 126 5.39 40.91 6.22
CA SER A 126 6.63 41.68 6.16
C SER A 126 7.82 40.90 6.71
N ALA A 127 9.00 41.01 6.08
CA ALA A 127 10.26 40.44 6.57
C ALA A 127 10.68 40.94 7.98
N THR A 128 10.04 42.00 8.48
CA THR A 128 10.21 42.53 9.85
C THR A 128 9.22 41.98 10.86
N PHE A 129 8.22 41.17 10.44
CA PHE A 129 7.20 40.61 11.33
C PHE A 129 7.83 39.88 12.51
N THR A 130 7.51 40.36 13.72
CA THR A 130 8.03 39.87 15.00
C THR A 130 6.87 39.91 15.99
N PRO A 131 6.26 38.77 16.36
CA PRO A 131 5.05 38.77 17.15
C PRO A 131 5.32 39.10 18.62
N ARG A 132 4.34 39.77 19.26
CA ARG A 132 4.38 40.14 20.69
C ARG A 132 3.85 39.05 21.61
N TYR A 133 2.95 38.21 21.11
CA TYR A 133 2.37 37.07 21.82
C TYR A 133 1.89 36.00 20.83
N ALA A 134 1.58 34.82 21.37
CA ALA A 134 0.89 33.73 20.70
C ALA A 134 -0.22 33.19 21.60
N LEU A 135 -1.47 33.26 21.17
CA LEU A 135 -2.57 32.52 21.80
C LEU A 135 -2.67 31.17 21.13
N ILE A 136 -2.36 30.11 21.87
CA ILE A 136 -2.50 28.71 21.46
C ILE A 136 -3.82 28.18 22.01
N VAL A 137 -4.59 27.47 21.18
CA VAL A 137 -5.83 26.77 21.56
C VAL A 137 -5.84 25.39 20.91
N THR A 138 -6.02 24.32 21.69
CA THR A 138 -6.17 22.95 21.20
C THR A 138 -7.53 22.40 21.60
N TRP A 139 -8.28 21.86 20.64
CA TRP A 139 -9.40 20.97 20.89
C TRP A 139 -8.88 19.54 20.73
N PHE A 140 -8.99 18.74 21.79
CA PHE A 140 -8.37 17.43 21.93
C PHE A 140 -9.43 16.36 22.15
N GLU A 141 -9.40 15.31 21.31
CA GLU A 141 -10.35 14.17 21.33
C GLU A 141 -11.82 14.63 21.34
N VAL A 142 -12.16 15.69 20.60
CA VAL A 142 -13.52 16.25 20.58
C VAL A 142 -14.48 15.45 19.71
N GLY A 143 -15.71 15.24 20.19
CA GLY A 143 -16.70 14.34 19.58
C GLY A 143 -18.15 14.77 19.80
N THR A 144 -19.07 14.11 19.10
CA THR A 144 -20.55 14.30 19.17
C THR A 144 -21.25 12.96 19.41
N ALA A 145 -22.38 12.98 20.12
CA ALA A 145 -23.23 11.82 20.35
C ALA A 145 -23.90 11.29 19.06
N HIS A 146 -23.96 12.09 18.00
CA HIS A 146 -24.47 11.63 16.70
C HIS A 146 -23.72 10.42 16.12
N TYR A 147 -22.45 10.22 16.51
CA TYR A 147 -21.64 9.07 16.05
C TYR A 147 -21.39 8.00 17.12
N SER A 148 -21.90 8.14 18.35
CA SER A 148 -21.72 7.13 19.40
C SER A 148 -22.66 5.92 19.30
N PHE A 149 -23.63 5.94 18.38
CA PHE A 149 -24.58 4.83 18.18
C PHE A 149 -24.01 3.61 17.45
N GLU A 150 -22.83 3.73 16.81
CA GLU A 150 -22.17 2.62 16.10
C GLU A 150 -21.16 1.84 16.97
N GLY A 151 -20.97 2.21 18.23
CA GLY A 151 -20.03 1.58 19.18
C GLY A 151 -18.62 2.19 19.17
N ASP A 152 -18.16 2.72 18.04
CA ASP A 152 -16.89 3.46 17.94
C ASP A 152 -17.07 4.96 18.20
N PHE A 153 -16.56 5.47 19.33
CA PHE A 153 -16.48 6.90 19.60
C PHE A 153 -15.42 7.57 18.70
N LYS A 154 -15.85 8.09 17.56
CA LYS A 154 -15.01 8.86 16.63
C LYS A 154 -14.70 10.23 17.24
N THR A 155 -13.44 10.66 17.19
CA THR A 155 -12.98 11.93 17.77
C THR A 155 -12.10 12.73 16.81
N ASN A 156 -11.99 14.03 17.05
CA ASN A 156 -11.18 14.95 16.26
C ASN A 156 -10.19 15.68 17.17
N THR A 157 -8.97 15.95 16.70
CA THR A 157 -7.96 16.75 17.39
C THR A 157 -7.39 17.80 16.45
N PHE A 158 -7.40 19.06 16.88
CA PHE A 158 -6.90 20.19 16.09
C PHE A 158 -6.45 21.36 16.99
N GLN A 159 -5.49 22.13 16.49
CA GLN A 159 -4.86 23.24 17.19
C GLN A 159 -4.85 24.51 16.36
N VAL A 160 -4.96 25.66 17.03
CA VAL A 160 -4.92 27.01 16.46
C VAL A 160 -3.91 27.85 17.22
N VAL A 161 -3.15 28.67 16.50
CA VAL A 161 -2.25 29.68 17.06
C VAL A 161 -2.54 31.03 16.44
N LEU A 162 -3.02 31.99 17.23
CA LEU A 162 -3.17 33.39 16.82
C LEU A 162 -1.95 34.20 17.26
N THR A 163 -1.34 34.97 16.37
CA THR A 163 -0.10 35.71 16.67
C THR A 163 -0.03 37.04 15.89
N THR A 164 0.55 38.08 16.50
CA THR A 164 0.54 39.45 15.93
C THR A 164 1.72 40.30 16.38
N ASP A 165 2.20 41.19 15.50
CA ASP A 165 3.15 42.26 15.84
C ASP A 165 2.44 43.58 16.27
N GLY A 166 1.10 43.58 16.33
CA GLY A 166 0.22 44.72 16.59
C GLY A 166 -0.24 45.47 15.34
N THR A 167 0.28 45.16 14.15
CA THR A 167 -0.07 45.76 12.84
C THR A 167 -0.48 44.69 11.82
N GLN A 168 0.20 43.54 11.84
CA GLN A 168 -0.08 42.35 11.06
C GLN A 168 -0.53 41.22 11.99
N SER A 169 -1.37 40.32 11.49
CA SER A 169 -1.89 39.18 12.26
C SER A 169 -1.82 37.88 11.46
N GLY A 170 -1.28 36.83 12.07
CA GLY A 170 -1.29 35.48 11.53
C GLY A 170 -2.18 34.55 12.34
N VAL A 171 -2.79 33.60 11.63
CA VAL A 171 -3.22 32.33 12.22
C VAL A 171 -2.31 31.20 11.72
N ILE A 172 -2.04 30.24 12.59
CA ILE A 172 -1.60 28.91 12.22
C ILE A 172 -2.67 27.91 12.66
N MET A 173 -3.05 26.99 11.79
CA MET A 173 -3.91 25.84 12.12
C MET A 173 -3.12 24.55 11.95
N PHE A 174 -3.43 23.55 12.75
CA PHE A 174 -2.96 22.18 12.60
C PHE A 174 -4.12 21.22 12.84
N PHE A 175 -4.42 20.36 11.86
CA PHE A 175 -5.42 19.30 11.96
C PHE A 175 -4.72 17.95 12.10
N ASP A 176 -4.95 17.26 13.21
CA ASP A 176 -4.24 16.03 13.61
C ASP A 176 -5.07 14.79 13.22
N THR A 177 -6.18 14.56 13.94
CA THR A 177 -7.18 13.53 13.65
C THR A 177 -8.52 14.16 13.30
N ILE A 178 -9.19 13.66 12.27
CA ILE A 178 -10.52 14.14 11.81
C ILE A 178 -11.38 12.93 11.40
N ASP A 179 -11.78 12.14 12.39
CA ASP A 179 -12.50 10.88 12.19
C ASP A 179 -14.00 11.08 11.90
N TRP A 180 -14.58 12.23 12.23
CA TRP A 180 -15.98 12.56 11.99
C TRP A 180 -16.16 13.97 11.39
N VAL A 181 -17.21 14.14 10.58
CA VAL A 181 -17.68 15.42 10.02
C VAL A 181 -19.20 15.36 9.95
N VAL A 182 -19.91 16.46 10.24
CA VAL A 182 -21.35 16.56 9.98
C VAL A 182 -21.56 17.04 8.56
N PHE A 183 -22.38 16.31 7.80
CA PHE A 183 -22.70 16.59 6.40
C PHE A 183 -24.03 15.93 6.04
N GLU A 184 -25.03 16.74 5.70
CA GLU A 184 -26.23 16.25 4.98
C GLU A 184 -25.88 16.07 3.49
N ASP A 185 -26.50 15.11 2.80
CA ASP A 185 -26.13 14.76 1.41
C ASP A 185 -26.71 15.76 0.39
N ILE A 186 -26.19 16.99 0.45
CA ILE A 186 -26.40 18.06 -0.52
C ILE A 186 -25.62 17.68 -1.78
N THR A 187 -26.23 16.82 -2.58
CA THR A 187 -25.66 16.04 -3.71
C THR A 187 -24.99 16.84 -4.83
N ASN A 188 -24.89 18.17 -4.73
CA ASN A 188 -24.34 19.02 -5.79
C ASN A 188 -23.52 20.24 -5.31
N TYR A 189 -22.90 20.21 -4.12
CA TYR A 189 -22.04 21.33 -3.64
C TYR A 189 -20.96 21.76 -4.67
N ALA A 190 -20.36 20.80 -5.39
CA ALA A 190 -19.34 21.06 -6.41
C ALA A 190 -19.87 21.71 -7.71
N ALA A 191 -21.18 21.87 -7.88
CA ALA A 191 -21.78 22.58 -9.03
C ALA A 191 -21.89 24.10 -8.81
N TYR A 192 -21.71 24.59 -7.58
CA TYR A 192 -21.77 26.02 -7.25
C TYR A 192 -20.35 26.59 -7.21
N THR A 193 -19.97 27.32 -8.26
CA THR A 193 -18.64 27.94 -8.38
C THR A 193 -18.46 29.22 -7.55
N ASP A 194 -19.53 29.71 -6.93
CA ASP A 194 -19.55 30.93 -6.13
C ASP A 194 -20.35 30.73 -4.84
N ILE A 195 -19.81 31.18 -3.70
CA ILE A 195 -20.44 31.08 -2.38
C ILE A 195 -21.64 32.04 -2.26
N GLU A 196 -21.69 33.12 -3.04
CA GLU A 196 -22.86 34.01 -3.07
C GLU A 196 -24.09 33.34 -3.71
N SER A 197 -23.89 32.26 -4.49
CA SER A 197 -24.98 31.47 -5.10
C SER A 197 -25.63 30.44 -4.17
N PHE A 198 -25.13 30.30 -2.92
CA PHE A 198 -25.63 29.29 -1.97
C PHE A 198 -27.04 29.62 -1.47
N PRO A 199 -28.00 28.67 -1.48
CA PRO A 199 -29.31 28.88 -0.90
C PRO A 199 -29.24 29.19 0.60
N PRO A 200 -30.12 30.07 1.14
CA PRO A 200 -30.06 30.52 2.53
C PRO A 200 -30.45 29.45 3.56
N GLU A 201 -30.88 28.28 3.09
CA GLU A 201 -31.49 27.18 3.83
C GLU A 201 -30.53 26.00 4.08
N ILE A 202 -29.24 26.10 3.72
CA ILE A 202 -28.26 25.01 3.94
C ILE A 202 -28.16 24.67 5.43
N THR A 203 -28.69 23.51 5.82
CA THR A 203 -28.49 22.93 7.14
C THR A 203 -27.03 22.52 7.32
N ILE A 204 -26.41 23.09 8.36
CA ILE A 204 -25.41 22.46 9.24
C ILE A 204 -24.55 21.35 8.60
N SER A 205 -23.64 21.74 7.71
CA SER A 205 -22.42 20.98 7.41
C SER A 205 -21.22 21.60 8.14
N THR A 206 -20.23 20.79 8.53
CA THR A 206 -19.04 21.25 9.26
C THR A 206 -18.23 22.27 8.45
N LYS A 207 -17.83 23.38 9.09
CA LYS A 207 -17.16 24.52 8.44
C LYS A 207 -15.74 24.75 8.98
N VAL A 208 -14.83 25.15 8.09
CA VAL A 208 -13.50 25.68 8.41
C VAL A 208 -13.27 26.97 7.59
N GLY A 209 -12.97 28.08 8.26
CA GLY A 209 -12.85 29.38 7.59
C GLY A 209 -12.87 30.62 8.51
N PHE A 210 -13.04 31.77 7.87
CA PHE A 210 -12.91 33.12 8.42
C PHE A 210 -14.17 33.94 8.12
N PHE A 211 -14.60 34.76 9.08
CA PHE A 211 -15.78 35.62 8.96
C PHE A 211 -15.47 37.03 9.50
N LYS A 212 -15.74 38.07 8.72
CA LYS A 212 -15.47 39.46 9.11
C LYS A 212 -16.45 40.02 10.13
N GLY A 213 -17.68 39.50 10.17
CA GLY A 213 -18.76 40.01 11.00
C GLY A 213 -19.72 40.99 10.32
N ASP A 214 -19.63 41.16 9.00
CA ASP A 214 -20.60 41.94 8.19
C ASP A 214 -21.56 41.07 7.38
N GLY A 215 -21.63 39.76 7.68
CA GLY A 215 -22.48 38.76 7.00
C GLY A 215 -21.95 38.34 5.62
N ALA A 216 -21.63 39.33 4.78
CA ALA A 216 -21.13 39.13 3.43
C ALA A 216 -19.69 38.55 3.40
N THR A 217 -18.74 39.20 4.09
CA THR A 217 -17.30 38.97 3.89
C THR A 217 -16.79 37.77 4.71
N LYS A 218 -16.28 36.77 4.00
CA LYS A 218 -15.83 35.49 4.56
C LYS A 218 -14.87 34.76 3.61
N VAL A 219 -14.15 33.77 4.12
CA VAL A 219 -13.36 32.81 3.32
C VAL A 219 -13.53 31.42 3.94
N LEU A 220 -13.78 30.40 3.11
CA LEU A 220 -13.83 29.00 3.53
C LEU A 220 -12.60 28.23 3.00
N PHE A 221 -12.19 27.18 3.71
CA PHE A 221 -11.13 26.27 3.27
C PHE A 221 -11.63 25.32 2.15
N PRO A 222 -10.72 24.76 1.33
CA PRO A 222 -11.05 23.66 0.43
C PRO A 222 -11.72 22.52 1.19
N LEU A 223 -12.69 21.87 0.54
CA LEU A 223 -13.47 20.76 1.11
C LEU A 223 -14.33 21.09 2.35
N SER A 224 -14.26 22.31 2.91
CA SER A 224 -15.21 22.80 3.93
C SER A 224 -16.66 22.61 3.46
N MET A 225 -17.54 22.25 4.39
CA MET A 225 -18.94 21.87 4.14
C MET A 225 -19.14 20.62 3.25
N THR A 226 -18.13 19.77 3.08
CA THR A 226 -18.24 18.49 2.36
C THR A 226 -17.80 17.28 3.20
N LYS A 227 -18.30 16.09 2.87
CA LYS A 227 -17.81 14.82 3.44
C LYS A 227 -16.31 14.54 3.21
N PHE A 228 -15.66 15.27 2.31
CA PHE A 228 -14.22 15.17 2.06
C PHE A 228 -13.38 16.03 3.01
N LEU A 229 -13.98 16.87 3.87
CA LEU A 229 -13.27 17.70 4.86
C LEU A 229 -12.36 16.89 5.79
N LYS A 230 -12.63 15.59 6.02
CA LYS A 230 -11.71 14.67 6.71
C LYS A 230 -10.29 14.60 6.12
N ARG A 231 -10.12 15.02 4.86
CA ARG A 231 -8.82 15.09 4.18
C ARG A 231 -8.04 16.38 4.45
N ILE A 232 -8.55 17.31 5.27
CA ILE A 232 -7.85 18.55 5.63
C ILE A 232 -6.51 18.29 6.35
N THR A 233 -6.39 17.14 7.02
CA THR A 233 -5.17 16.57 7.62
C THR A 233 -4.11 16.15 6.59
N LEU A 234 -4.47 16.06 5.30
CA LEU A 234 -3.62 15.62 4.19
C LEU A 234 -3.39 16.73 3.14
N ASP A 235 -3.78 17.96 3.45
CA ASP A 235 -3.61 19.16 2.62
C ASP A 235 -2.95 20.27 3.46
N SER A 236 -2.29 21.21 2.80
CA SER A 236 -1.42 22.21 3.45
C SER A 236 -1.05 23.34 2.50
N ASN A 237 -0.98 24.58 3.01
CA ASN A 237 -0.34 25.69 2.28
C ASN A 237 1.14 25.90 2.65
N VAL A 238 1.71 25.08 3.55
CA VAL A 238 3.11 25.18 4.01
C VAL A 238 4.00 24.02 3.59
N GLY A 239 3.41 22.87 3.24
CA GLY A 239 4.12 21.65 2.86
C GLY A 239 4.34 20.65 4.01
N GLU A 240 3.68 20.84 5.14
CA GLU A 240 3.56 19.84 6.22
C GLU A 240 2.07 19.54 6.43
N ASP A 241 1.73 18.26 6.40
CA ASP A 241 0.35 17.77 6.27
C ASP A 241 -0.53 18.26 7.44
N GLY A 242 -1.71 18.81 7.13
CA GLY A 242 -2.62 19.38 8.11
C GLY A 242 -2.25 20.77 8.65
N VAL A 243 -1.06 21.31 8.34
CA VAL A 243 -0.61 22.64 8.79
C VAL A 243 -0.97 23.73 7.77
N TYR A 244 -1.57 24.83 8.25
CA TYR A 244 -1.89 26.01 7.44
C TYR A 244 -1.43 27.29 8.14
N VAL A 245 -0.71 28.18 7.43
CA VAL A 245 -0.26 29.50 7.93
C VAL A 245 -0.84 30.60 7.06
N LEU A 246 -1.61 31.53 7.64
CA LEU A 246 -2.39 32.53 6.89
C LEU A 246 -2.36 33.91 7.56
N ARG A 247 -2.26 34.98 6.75
CA ARG A 247 -2.35 36.38 7.18
C ARG A 247 -3.79 36.88 7.11
N ILE A 248 -4.27 37.56 8.16
CA ILE A 248 -5.72 37.84 8.34
C ILE A 248 -6.08 39.28 8.72
N ASP A 249 -5.12 40.22 8.70
CA ASP A 249 -5.32 41.57 9.24
C ASP A 249 -6.13 42.53 8.36
N SER A 250 -6.07 42.44 7.02
CA SER A 250 -6.44 43.59 6.16
C SER A 250 -7.43 43.32 5.02
N SER A 251 -7.50 42.14 4.42
CA SER A 251 -8.45 41.80 3.34
C SER A 251 -8.47 40.29 3.05
N PRO A 252 -9.58 39.66 2.61
CA PRO A 252 -9.62 38.22 2.29
C PRO A 252 -8.80 37.79 1.06
N VAL A 253 -8.28 38.73 0.27
CA VAL A 253 -7.76 38.50 -1.10
C VAL A 253 -6.49 37.62 -1.15
N ASN A 254 -5.81 37.39 -0.04
CA ASN A 254 -4.51 36.68 0.00
C ASN A 254 -4.60 35.17 0.23
N VAL A 255 -5.80 34.57 0.35
CA VAL A 255 -5.92 33.11 0.60
C VAL A 255 -5.79 32.29 -0.69
N THR A 256 -4.61 32.37 -1.33
CA THR A 256 -4.25 31.51 -2.47
C THR A 256 -3.86 30.11 -2.02
N PHE A 257 -4.80 29.18 -2.10
CA PHE A 257 -4.51 27.75 -2.07
C PHE A 257 -3.72 27.33 -3.33
N ALA A 258 -2.80 26.37 -3.19
CA ALA A 258 -2.01 25.90 -4.32
C ALA A 258 -2.90 25.13 -5.32
N PRO A 259 -2.80 25.37 -6.65
CA PRO A 259 -3.64 24.67 -7.62
C PRO A 259 -3.37 23.16 -7.66
N ASN A 260 -4.33 22.36 -7.18
CA ASN A 260 -4.32 20.90 -7.26
C ASN A 260 -4.59 20.39 -8.69
N THR A 261 -3.64 20.60 -9.61
CA THR A 261 -3.81 20.25 -11.04
C THR A 261 -3.48 18.78 -11.35
N LEU A 262 -4.46 17.90 -11.19
CA LEU A 262 -4.43 16.54 -11.74
C LEU A 262 -4.83 16.50 -13.23
N SER A 263 -3.91 16.96 -14.09
CA SER A 263 -3.92 16.79 -15.56
C SER A 263 -5.01 17.55 -16.36
N PRO A 264 -4.84 17.74 -17.68
CA PRO A 264 -5.69 18.62 -18.49
C PRO A 264 -6.84 17.90 -19.22
N VAL A 265 -7.91 18.65 -19.50
CA VAL A 265 -8.94 18.32 -20.51
C VAL A 265 -9.19 19.56 -21.37
N THR A 266 -9.29 19.38 -22.68
CA THR A 266 -9.49 20.45 -23.67
C THR A 266 -10.92 20.43 -24.20
N VAL A 267 -11.67 21.53 -24.08
CA VAL A 267 -12.78 21.93 -24.98
C VAL A 267 -12.73 23.46 -25.14
N GLU A 268 -13.23 23.95 -26.26
CA GLU A 268 -13.10 25.33 -26.75
C GLU A 268 -14.08 26.31 -26.11
N THR A 269 -13.81 27.61 -26.22
CA THR A 269 -14.87 28.64 -26.26
C THR A 269 -14.43 29.83 -27.13
N THR A 270 -15.38 30.49 -27.78
CA THR A 270 -15.17 31.35 -28.96
C THR A 270 -15.22 32.84 -28.64
N THR A 271 -14.37 33.64 -29.29
CA THR A 271 -14.52 35.10 -29.57
C THR A 271 -14.81 36.07 -28.40
N THR A 272 -14.10 37.19 -28.21
CA THR A 272 -13.73 38.19 -29.24
C THR A 272 -12.56 39.09 -28.79
N ASN A 273 -11.86 39.69 -29.76
CA ASN A 273 -11.22 41.03 -29.79
C ASN A 273 -11.31 41.91 -28.51
N GLN A 274 -10.30 42.68 -28.09
CA GLN A 274 -8.98 43.10 -28.66
C GLN A 274 -8.17 43.75 -27.49
N ALA A 275 -6.93 44.27 -27.54
CA ALA A 275 -5.81 44.51 -28.49
C ALA A 275 -4.56 44.87 -27.62
N SER A 276 -3.28 44.91 -28.04
CA SER A 276 -2.52 44.48 -29.25
C SER A 276 -1.00 44.44 -28.86
N TYR A 277 -0.07 44.52 -29.81
CA TYR A 277 1.41 44.58 -29.62
C TYR A 277 2.04 43.34 -28.94
N GLN A 278 2.36 42.24 -29.65
CA GLN A 278 3.32 41.99 -30.74
C GLN A 278 4.80 41.81 -30.34
N HIS A 279 5.31 40.60 -30.63
CA HIS A 279 6.71 40.20 -30.81
C HIS A 279 7.64 40.33 -29.57
N GLN A 280 8.73 39.55 -29.46
CA GLN A 280 9.40 38.71 -30.46
C GLN A 280 9.89 37.37 -29.88
N VAL A 281 9.99 36.33 -30.70
CA VAL A 281 10.59 35.04 -30.31
C VAL A 281 12.11 35.13 -30.45
N LEU A 282 12.84 34.82 -29.37
CA LEU A 282 14.26 34.47 -29.42
C LEU A 282 14.55 33.28 -28.49
N TYR A 283 14.97 32.16 -29.09
CA TYR A 283 15.69 31.10 -28.40
C TYR A 283 17.16 31.50 -28.29
N THR A 284 17.74 31.50 -27.09
CA THR A 284 19.19 31.56 -26.89
C THR A 284 19.61 30.67 -25.73
N ASP A 285 20.54 29.74 -25.99
CA ASP A 285 21.23 28.99 -24.95
C ASP A 285 21.98 29.92 -23.98
N VAL A 286 21.96 29.60 -22.69
CA VAL A 286 23.00 30.01 -21.74
C VAL A 286 23.46 28.79 -20.95
N LYS A 287 24.70 28.36 -21.21
CA LYS A 287 25.39 27.34 -20.41
C LYS A 287 25.94 27.95 -19.12
N SER A 288 26.19 27.07 -18.15
CA SER A 288 27.14 27.21 -17.05
C SER A 288 27.02 28.43 -16.12
N SER A 289 26.64 28.15 -14.88
CA SER A 289 27.12 28.88 -13.69
C SER A 289 27.28 27.87 -12.56
N ALA A 290 28.45 27.23 -12.51
CA ALA A 290 28.78 26.21 -11.52
C ALA A 290 29.85 26.75 -10.56
N ASP A 291 29.40 27.39 -9.48
CA ASP A 291 30.21 27.67 -8.29
C ASP A 291 29.30 27.71 -7.05
N TRP A 292 29.87 27.48 -5.86
CA TRP A 292 29.24 27.34 -4.52
C TRP A 292 28.97 25.91 -3.97
N LEU A 293 29.79 24.90 -4.29
CA LEU A 293 29.93 23.70 -3.42
C LEU A 293 31.39 23.26 -3.25
N SER A 294 32.25 24.23 -2.93
CA SER A 294 33.71 24.08 -2.81
C SER A 294 34.25 24.35 -1.39
N ARG A 295 33.41 24.27 -0.35
CA ARG A 295 33.79 24.44 1.07
C ARG A 295 33.08 23.47 2.01
N PHE A 296 33.70 22.31 2.24
CA PHE A 296 33.75 21.52 3.50
C PHE A 296 34.20 20.09 3.18
N TRP A 297 35.52 19.82 3.19
CA TRP A 297 36.15 18.49 3.38
C TRP A 297 37.70 18.62 3.30
N VAL A 298 38.33 19.29 4.27
CA VAL A 298 39.80 19.27 4.43
C VAL A 298 40.18 19.32 5.92
N ARG A 299 40.71 18.22 6.44
CA ARG A 299 41.97 18.20 7.20
C ARG A 299 42.48 16.77 7.42
N GLU A 300 43.79 16.60 7.35
CA GLU A 300 44.48 15.32 7.49
C GLU A 300 44.92 15.04 8.94
N LYS A 301 45.48 13.85 9.14
CA LYS A 301 46.15 13.38 10.36
C LYS A 301 47.20 14.36 10.89
N GLN A 302 47.46 14.25 12.19
CA GLN A 302 48.84 14.11 12.70
C GLN A 302 48.87 13.11 13.86
N GLU A 303 49.99 12.39 14.00
CA GLU A 303 50.26 11.39 15.05
C GLU A 303 51.13 12.07 16.14
N LYS A 304 51.27 11.62 17.40
CA LYS A 304 51.84 10.32 17.84
C LYS A 304 52.04 10.34 19.38
N ILE A 305 52.34 9.17 19.99
CA ILE A 305 52.83 8.97 21.39
C ILE A 305 51.72 9.21 22.45
N SER A 306 51.48 8.34 23.44
CA SER A 306 52.38 7.41 24.14
C SER A 306 51.98 5.93 24.12
N GLU A 307 53.00 5.07 24.12
CA GLU A 307 52.88 3.63 24.38
C GLU A 307 52.91 3.35 25.89
N GLU A 308 51.90 2.68 26.44
CA GLU A 308 52.04 1.92 27.70
C GLU A 308 50.91 0.90 27.84
N GLY A 309 51.23 -0.37 28.12
CA GLY A 309 50.27 -1.31 28.72
C GLY A 309 49.58 -2.38 27.86
N GLU A 310 50.03 -2.74 26.66
CA GLU A 310 49.54 -3.96 25.96
C GLU A 310 49.91 -5.25 26.73
N ARG A 311 49.15 -5.61 27.79
CA ARG A 311 49.39 -6.86 28.52
C ARG A 311 48.18 -7.45 29.28
N ALA A 312 46.95 -7.26 28.80
CA ALA A 312 45.75 -7.78 29.47
C ALA A 312 44.67 -8.43 28.57
N GLU A 313 44.82 -8.47 27.25
CA GLU A 313 43.75 -8.92 26.34
C GLU A 313 44.14 -10.13 25.47
N LYS A 314 44.49 -11.24 26.13
CA LYS A 314 44.73 -12.54 25.46
C LYS A 314 44.37 -13.74 26.33
N ASP A 315 43.17 -13.74 26.92
CA ASP A 315 42.42 -14.96 27.29
C ASP A 315 40.97 -14.64 27.72
N ARG A 316 40.10 -14.43 26.73
CA ARG A 316 38.66 -14.70 26.86
C ARG A 316 38.00 -14.83 25.49
N LYS A 317 37.83 -16.07 25.04
CA LYS A 317 36.90 -16.44 23.97
C LYS A 317 35.60 -16.95 24.58
N ASP A 318 34.58 -17.02 23.72
CA ASP A 318 33.26 -17.60 23.92
C ASP A 318 32.30 -16.78 24.81
N LEU A 319 31.00 -16.86 24.45
CA LEU A 319 29.84 -16.13 24.99
C LEU A 319 29.73 -14.63 24.63
N ASP A 320 29.47 -14.35 23.34
CA ASP A 320 28.79 -13.10 22.92
C ASP A 320 27.36 -13.05 23.52
N VAL A 321 27.21 -12.35 24.65
CA VAL A 321 25.89 -12.06 25.23
C VAL A 321 25.25 -10.91 24.47
N LEU A 322 24.14 -11.19 23.77
CA LEU A 322 23.28 -10.16 23.18
C LEU A 322 22.47 -9.45 24.27
N ASP A 323 23.10 -8.44 24.86
CA ASP A 323 22.55 -7.59 25.92
C ASP A 323 21.65 -6.46 25.37
N PHE A 324 20.52 -6.22 26.04
CA PHE A 324 19.51 -5.22 25.67
C PHE A 324 19.57 -4.06 26.67
N THR A 325 20.47 -3.11 26.44
CA THR A 325 20.62 -1.92 27.30
C THR A 325 19.52 -0.90 27.02
N MET A 326 18.48 -0.87 27.86
CA MET A 326 17.52 0.23 27.87
C MET A 326 18.20 1.53 28.35
N SER A 327 18.07 2.60 27.58
CA SER A 327 18.54 3.92 28.00
C SER A 327 17.50 4.59 28.91
N SER A 328 17.84 4.78 30.18
CA SER A 328 16.98 5.42 31.16
C SER A 328 16.92 6.94 30.97
N SER A 329 16.02 7.38 30.09
CA SER A 329 15.57 8.76 29.98
C SER A 329 14.08 8.83 30.35
N HIS A 330 13.76 9.59 31.40
CA HIS A 330 12.37 9.78 31.83
C HIS A 330 11.68 10.80 30.92
N ASP A 331 10.96 10.31 29.92
CA ASP A 331 10.03 11.09 29.10
C ASP A 331 8.65 10.40 29.03
N SER A 332 7.61 11.20 28.78
CA SER A 332 6.21 10.85 29.04
C SER A 332 5.65 9.68 28.21
N VAL A 333 4.67 8.98 28.78
CA VAL A 333 4.01 7.78 28.24
C VAL A 333 3.42 8.00 26.84
N LYS A 334 4.17 7.58 25.82
CA LYS A 334 3.58 7.03 24.59
C LYS A 334 3.16 5.58 24.87
N SER A 335 2.21 5.03 24.12
CA SER A 335 1.91 3.60 24.15
C SER A 335 3.10 2.81 23.57
N GLN A 336 4.06 2.46 24.43
CA GLN A 336 5.27 1.77 24.01
C GLN A 336 4.92 0.36 23.51
N THR A 337 5.24 0.10 22.25
CA THR A 337 5.21 -1.26 21.67
C THR A 337 6.64 -1.81 21.61
N VAL A 338 6.80 -3.13 21.64
CA VAL A 338 8.12 -3.76 21.44
C VAL A 338 8.71 -3.37 20.08
N ALA A 339 7.86 -3.14 19.07
CA ALA A 339 8.27 -2.66 17.76
C ALA A 339 8.90 -1.25 17.78
N CYS A 340 8.57 -0.39 18.75
CA CYS A 340 9.25 0.90 18.96
C CYS A 340 10.60 0.74 19.67
N ALA A 341 10.73 -0.24 20.56
CA ALA A 341 11.96 -0.50 21.32
C ALA A 341 13.03 -1.19 20.47
N VAL A 342 12.67 -2.21 19.69
CA VAL A 342 13.59 -3.03 18.88
C VAL A 342 14.01 -2.28 17.61
N LYS A 343 15.32 -2.18 17.37
CA LYS A 343 15.88 -1.52 16.18
C LYS A 343 15.78 -2.38 14.93
N PHE A 344 15.54 -1.76 13.78
CA PHE A 344 15.46 -2.46 12.51
C PHE A 344 16.78 -3.19 12.15
N SER A 345 17.91 -2.64 12.58
CA SER A 345 19.23 -3.28 12.51
C SER A 345 19.31 -4.66 13.16
N GLU A 346 18.53 -4.91 14.21
CA GLU A 346 18.51 -6.21 14.91
C GLU A 346 17.76 -7.27 14.11
N LEU A 347 16.59 -6.91 13.55
CA LEU A 347 15.86 -7.76 12.61
C LEU A 347 16.71 -8.05 11.36
N CYS A 348 17.46 -7.07 10.88
CA CYS A 348 18.44 -7.27 9.80
C CYS A 348 19.59 -8.21 10.22
N GLY A 349 20.09 -8.09 11.46
CA GLY A 349 21.09 -8.99 12.04
C GLY A 349 20.59 -10.43 12.18
N LEU A 350 19.33 -10.61 12.58
CA LEU A 350 18.63 -11.91 12.57
C LEU A 350 18.58 -12.50 11.15
N LEU A 351 18.13 -11.71 10.18
CA LEU A 351 18.00 -12.12 8.78
C LEU A 351 19.37 -12.50 8.17
N GLU A 352 20.44 -11.76 8.47
CA GLU A 352 21.82 -12.13 8.14
C GLU A 352 22.23 -13.47 8.78
N LYS A 353 21.95 -13.66 10.07
CA LYS A 353 22.30 -14.87 10.83
C LYS A 353 21.57 -16.10 10.28
N ILE A 354 20.27 -15.99 9.99
CA ILE A 354 19.47 -17.06 9.37
C ILE A 354 19.96 -17.36 7.95
N GLN A 355 20.25 -16.35 7.13
CA GLN A 355 20.71 -16.57 5.75
C GLN A 355 22.09 -17.27 5.68
N LYS A 356 23.00 -16.99 6.63
CA LYS A 356 24.33 -17.62 6.70
C LYS A 356 24.32 -19.02 7.34
N THR A 357 23.39 -19.26 8.28
CA THR A 357 23.29 -20.52 9.03
C THR A 357 22.94 -21.71 8.11
N GLN A 358 23.71 -22.79 8.22
CA GLN A 358 23.45 -24.04 7.49
C GLN A 358 22.59 -25.01 8.31
N GLY A 359 21.65 -25.67 7.64
CA GLY A 359 20.68 -26.59 8.24
C GLY A 359 19.43 -25.89 8.79
N ASN A 360 18.24 -26.38 8.41
CA ASN A 360 16.97 -25.73 8.74
C ASN A 360 16.68 -25.68 10.25
N ASP A 361 17.15 -26.65 11.03
CA ASP A 361 16.88 -26.73 12.48
C ASP A 361 17.63 -25.63 13.24
N LYS A 362 18.89 -25.40 12.87
CA LYS A 362 19.71 -24.29 13.40
C LYS A 362 19.10 -22.94 13.03
N LYS A 363 18.59 -22.79 11.80
CA LYS A 363 17.84 -21.60 11.37
C LYS A 363 16.57 -21.39 12.19
N ARG A 364 15.79 -22.45 12.45
CA ARG A 364 14.58 -22.37 13.28
C ARG A 364 14.90 -21.96 14.71
N LYS A 365 15.96 -22.51 15.35
CA LYS A 365 16.34 -22.07 16.70
C LYS A 365 16.81 -20.60 16.73
N VAL A 366 17.59 -20.15 15.74
CA VAL A 366 17.98 -18.73 15.64
C VAL A 366 16.77 -17.79 15.53
N LEU A 367 15.71 -18.19 14.82
CA LEU A 367 14.45 -17.43 14.79
C LEU A 367 13.68 -17.51 16.13
N GLN A 368 13.62 -18.70 16.72
CA GLN A 368 12.98 -18.95 18.01
C GLN A 368 13.59 -18.08 19.12
N ASP A 369 14.92 -17.99 19.20
CA ASP A 369 15.65 -17.15 20.17
C ASP A 369 15.22 -15.67 20.12
N PHE A 370 14.91 -15.16 18.92
CA PHE A 370 14.44 -13.79 18.73
C PHE A 370 12.97 -13.60 19.13
N ILE A 371 12.11 -14.58 18.83
CA ILE A 371 10.70 -14.56 19.24
C ILE A 371 10.57 -14.72 20.77
N GLU A 372 11.41 -15.56 21.39
CA GLU A 372 11.51 -15.71 22.85
C GLU A 372 11.96 -14.39 23.51
N LYS A 373 12.96 -13.69 22.95
CA LYS A 373 13.37 -12.34 23.39
C LYS A 373 12.26 -11.29 23.21
N TRP A 374 11.52 -11.30 22.09
CA TRP A 374 10.40 -10.39 21.87
C TRP A 374 9.27 -10.62 22.88
N ARG A 375 8.91 -11.88 23.16
CA ARG A 375 7.91 -12.25 24.17
C ARG A 375 8.34 -11.85 25.59
N ALA A 376 9.64 -11.91 25.90
CA ALA A 376 10.16 -11.42 27.18
C ALA A 376 10.02 -9.89 27.30
N CYS A 377 10.48 -9.13 26.30
CA CYS A 377 10.37 -7.67 26.27
C CYS A 377 8.90 -7.21 26.31
N HIS A 378 8.00 -7.88 25.58
CA HIS A 378 6.55 -7.61 25.62
C HIS A 378 5.98 -7.80 27.03
N LYS A 379 6.30 -8.91 27.68
CA LYS A 379 5.85 -9.19 29.05
C LYS A 379 6.33 -8.13 30.04
N GLU A 380 7.61 -7.72 29.96
CA GLU A 380 8.17 -6.67 30.80
C GLU A 380 7.45 -5.33 30.58
N LEU A 381 7.34 -4.91 29.31
CA LEU A 381 6.75 -3.65 28.87
C LEU A 381 5.27 -3.50 29.28
N HIS A 382 4.50 -4.58 29.18
CA HIS A 382 3.05 -4.57 29.43
C HIS A 382 2.64 -5.15 30.78
N THR A 383 3.57 -5.34 31.74
CA THR A 383 3.33 -5.97 33.06
C THR A 383 2.07 -5.44 33.79
N ASN A 384 1.72 -4.17 33.61
CA ASN A 384 0.61 -3.50 34.28
C ASN A 384 -0.54 -3.04 33.35
N ASN A 385 -0.56 -3.45 32.07
CA ASN A 385 -1.58 -3.05 31.10
C ASN A 385 -2.54 -4.22 30.78
N SER A 386 -3.84 -4.01 30.92
CA SER A 386 -4.87 -5.02 30.62
C SER A 386 -5.45 -4.92 29.20
N ASN A 387 -5.15 -3.87 28.44
CA ASN A 387 -5.63 -3.67 27.07
C ASN A 387 -4.44 -3.47 26.12
N ILE A 388 -3.90 -4.59 25.61
CA ILE A 388 -2.66 -4.63 24.86
C ILE A 388 -2.95 -4.96 23.39
N ASN A 389 -2.82 -3.96 22.51
CA ASN A 389 -2.83 -4.18 21.04
C ASN A 389 -1.42 -4.41 20.46
N ASP A 390 -0.40 -4.55 21.31
CA ASP A 390 0.97 -4.86 20.89
C ASP A 390 1.17 -6.38 20.73
N SER A 391 1.87 -6.78 19.66
CA SER A 391 2.08 -8.19 19.31
C SER A 391 3.36 -8.37 18.50
N PHE A 392 3.64 -9.61 18.06
CA PHE A 392 4.75 -9.86 17.13
C PHE A 392 4.47 -9.38 15.69
N HIS A 393 3.27 -8.84 15.41
CA HIS A 393 2.84 -8.51 14.05
C HIS A 393 3.81 -7.59 13.28
N PRO A 394 4.32 -6.47 13.85
CA PRO A 394 5.22 -5.57 13.11
C PRO A 394 6.54 -6.22 12.65
N ALA A 395 7.01 -7.26 13.35
CA ALA A 395 8.13 -8.08 12.90
C ALA A 395 7.68 -9.20 11.94
N MET A 396 6.56 -9.88 12.24
CA MET A 396 6.03 -10.96 11.40
C MET A 396 5.74 -10.51 9.97
N ARG A 397 5.13 -9.33 9.78
CA ARG A 397 4.83 -8.76 8.45
C ARG A 397 6.08 -8.41 7.63
N LEU A 398 7.21 -8.18 8.29
CA LEU A 398 8.53 -8.00 7.65
C LEU A 398 9.29 -9.33 7.46
N LEU A 399 8.98 -10.38 8.24
CA LEU A 399 9.49 -11.76 8.10
C LEU A 399 8.73 -12.58 7.03
N LEU A 400 7.47 -12.27 6.77
CA LEU A 400 6.62 -12.91 5.77
C LEU A 400 5.93 -11.87 4.85
N PRO A 401 6.70 -11.00 4.16
CA PRO A 401 6.15 -9.87 3.41
C PRO A 401 5.30 -10.28 2.19
N HIS A 402 5.34 -11.55 1.77
CA HIS A 402 4.43 -12.12 0.76
C HIS A 402 3.07 -12.56 1.33
N LEU A 403 2.94 -12.73 2.65
CA LEU A 403 1.69 -12.99 3.37
C LEU A 403 1.04 -11.72 3.93
N GLU A 404 1.75 -10.59 3.96
CA GLU A 404 1.18 -9.25 4.16
C GLU A 404 -0.07 -9.01 3.29
N ARG A 405 -1.14 -8.44 3.90
CA ARG A 405 -2.43 -8.15 3.24
C ARG A 405 -3.01 -6.76 3.53
N GLU A 406 -2.75 -6.17 4.68
CA GLU A 406 -3.21 -4.80 4.98
C GLU A 406 -2.50 -3.78 4.07
N ARG A 407 -1.18 -3.93 3.88
CA ARG A 407 -0.45 -3.13 2.91
C ARG A 407 -0.78 -3.56 1.49
N VAL A 408 -1.54 -2.69 0.83
CA VAL A 408 -1.64 -2.58 -0.63
C VAL A 408 -0.27 -2.54 -1.31
N ALA A 409 -0.23 -2.81 -2.61
CA ALA A 409 1.03 -2.90 -3.35
C ALA A 409 1.80 -1.56 -3.35
N TYR A 410 3.10 -1.60 -3.01
CA TYR A 410 4.00 -0.44 -3.02
C TYR A 410 4.20 0.24 -4.39
N GLY A 411 3.84 -0.42 -5.50
CA GLY A 411 4.12 0.05 -6.87
C GLY A 411 5.60 0.02 -7.28
N ILE A 412 6.50 -0.34 -6.37
CA ILE A 412 7.95 -0.28 -6.54
C ILE A 412 8.53 -1.62 -7.04
N LYS A 413 9.50 -1.51 -7.96
CA LYS A 413 10.31 -2.61 -8.53
C LYS A 413 11.77 -2.19 -8.65
N GLU A 414 12.63 -3.15 -8.97
CA GLU A 414 14.10 -2.99 -8.98
C GLU A 414 14.58 -1.80 -9.82
N HIS A 415 13.98 -1.56 -10.99
CA HIS A 415 14.33 -0.42 -11.84
C HIS A 415 13.93 0.95 -11.22
N THR A 416 12.86 1.00 -10.43
CA THR A 416 12.48 2.21 -9.66
C THR A 416 13.47 2.45 -8.53
N LEU A 417 13.80 1.39 -7.78
CA LEU A 417 14.81 1.45 -6.71
C LEU A 417 16.20 1.82 -7.26
N ALA A 418 16.59 1.28 -8.42
CA ALA A 418 17.85 1.62 -9.08
C ALA A 418 17.95 3.12 -9.37
N LYS A 419 16.88 3.73 -9.91
CA LYS A 419 16.85 5.18 -10.17
C LYS A 419 16.94 6.02 -8.91
N LEU A 420 16.20 5.66 -7.85
CA LEU A 420 16.25 6.39 -6.57
C LEU A 420 17.62 6.27 -5.90
N LEU A 421 18.26 5.10 -5.96
CA LEU A 421 19.63 4.90 -5.45
C LEU A 421 20.67 5.68 -6.27
N ILE A 422 20.51 5.76 -7.60
CA ILE A 422 21.38 6.57 -8.48
C ILE A 422 21.26 8.06 -8.15
N GLU A 423 20.03 8.54 -7.93
CA GLU A 423 19.75 9.93 -7.57
C GLU A 423 20.30 10.28 -6.18
N LEU A 424 19.96 9.49 -5.15
CA LEU A 424 20.41 9.67 -3.76
C LEU A 424 21.95 9.67 -3.63
N LEU A 425 22.63 8.81 -4.37
CA LEU A 425 24.09 8.69 -4.35
C LEU A 425 24.78 9.64 -5.36
N CYS A 426 24.03 10.52 -6.03
CA CYS A 426 24.52 11.44 -7.07
C CYS A 426 25.39 10.75 -8.16
N LEU A 427 25.05 9.51 -8.54
CA LEU A 427 25.82 8.75 -9.51
C LEU A 427 25.55 9.26 -10.94
N GLY A 428 26.61 9.51 -11.70
CA GLY A 428 26.50 9.75 -13.14
C GLY A 428 25.85 8.54 -13.83
N GLN A 429 24.91 8.78 -14.74
CA GLN A 429 24.08 7.72 -15.35
C GLN A 429 24.92 6.63 -16.05
N ASP A 430 26.03 7.02 -16.68
CA ASP A 430 26.95 6.12 -17.39
C ASP A 430 28.04 5.51 -16.47
N SER A 431 28.02 5.81 -15.17
CA SER A 431 28.98 5.24 -14.21
C SER A 431 28.77 3.74 -14.04
N SER A 432 29.86 3.03 -13.70
CA SER A 432 29.84 1.57 -13.48
C SER A 432 28.78 1.14 -12.46
N ASP A 433 28.66 1.85 -11.34
CA ASP A 433 27.68 1.53 -10.29
C ASP A 433 26.24 1.84 -10.71
N ALA A 434 25.99 2.94 -11.45
CA ALA A 434 24.66 3.24 -12.00
C ALA A 434 24.23 2.18 -13.02
N GLN A 435 25.12 1.82 -13.94
CA GLN A 435 24.87 0.75 -14.92
C GLN A 435 24.73 -0.62 -14.24
N ARG A 436 25.40 -0.86 -13.11
CA ARG A 436 25.24 -2.09 -12.30
C ARG A 436 23.86 -2.17 -11.63
N LEU A 437 23.35 -1.06 -11.10
CA LEU A 437 22.01 -0.97 -10.50
C LEU A 437 20.92 -1.16 -11.57
N LEU A 438 21.01 -0.45 -12.71
CA LEU A 438 20.03 -0.52 -13.79
C LEU A 438 20.00 -1.90 -14.47
N ASN A 439 21.17 -2.50 -14.70
CA ASN A 439 21.31 -3.76 -15.42
C ASN A 439 21.67 -4.93 -14.48
N TYR A 440 21.07 -4.99 -13.28
CA TYR A 440 21.46 -5.90 -12.20
C TYR A 440 21.44 -7.40 -12.54
N LYS A 441 20.76 -7.80 -13.63
CA LYS A 441 20.71 -9.18 -14.12
C LYS A 441 21.89 -9.54 -15.04
N ALA A 442 22.52 -8.54 -15.69
CA ALA A 442 23.56 -8.76 -16.69
C ALA A 442 24.87 -9.24 -16.04
N PRO A 443 25.38 -10.44 -16.35
CA PRO A 443 26.54 -11.02 -15.65
C PRO A 443 27.81 -10.19 -15.78
N LYS A 444 28.04 -9.58 -16.97
CA LYS A 444 29.19 -8.71 -17.24
C LYS A 444 29.22 -7.45 -16.37
N THR A 445 28.05 -6.95 -15.95
CA THR A 445 27.92 -5.71 -15.17
C THR A 445 27.78 -6.00 -13.68
N ALA A 446 26.90 -6.93 -13.31
CA ALA A 446 26.58 -7.25 -11.92
C ALA A 446 27.54 -8.26 -11.25
N GLN A 447 28.36 -8.96 -12.03
CA GLN A 447 29.36 -9.93 -11.57
C GLN A 447 28.71 -11.09 -10.79
N ALA A 448 29.33 -11.55 -9.69
CA ALA A 448 28.85 -12.67 -8.88
C ALA A 448 27.49 -12.42 -8.17
N GLN A 449 26.93 -11.22 -8.28
CA GLN A 449 25.62 -10.83 -7.72
C GLN A 449 24.54 -10.69 -8.80
N ALA A 450 24.84 -11.04 -10.05
CA ALA A 450 23.92 -10.94 -11.18
C ALA A 450 22.61 -11.71 -10.91
N GLY A 451 21.49 -10.99 -10.85
CA GLY A 451 20.18 -11.55 -10.55
C GLY A 451 19.73 -11.48 -9.08
N ASP A 452 20.50 -10.85 -8.18
CA ASP A 452 20.03 -10.41 -6.85
C ASP A 452 20.25 -8.89 -6.70
N PHE A 453 19.23 -8.11 -7.04
CA PHE A 453 19.26 -6.65 -6.98
C PHE A 453 19.62 -6.11 -5.59
N ALA A 454 19.18 -6.77 -4.51
CA ALA A 454 19.45 -6.34 -3.15
C ALA A 454 20.94 -6.50 -2.79
N ASN A 455 21.56 -7.61 -3.20
CA ASN A 455 23.00 -7.78 -3.06
C ASN A 455 23.79 -6.83 -3.97
N VAL A 456 23.33 -6.57 -5.20
CA VAL A 456 23.95 -5.54 -6.07
C VAL A 456 23.93 -4.17 -5.41
N ALA A 457 22.77 -3.73 -4.90
CA ALA A 457 22.63 -2.47 -4.18
C ALA A 457 23.55 -2.41 -2.94
N TYR A 458 23.60 -3.49 -2.14
CA TYR A 458 24.51 -3.59 -0.99
C TYR A 458 25.98 -3.32 -1.36
N PHE A 459 26.50 -3.90 -2.46
CA PHE A 459 27.89 -3.69 -2.86
C PHE A 459 28.18 -2.27 -3.37
N VAL A 460 27.17 -1.53 -3.85
CA VAL A 460 27.26 -0.11 -4.18
C VAL A 460 27.18 0.76 -2.90
N LEU A 461 26.33 0.38 -1.94
CA LEU A 461 26.02 1.16 -0.74
C LEU A 461 27.03 1.00 0.42
N LYS A 462 27.68 -0.17 0.56
CA LYS A 462 28.52 -0.54 1.71
C LYS A 462 29.69 0.40 2.05
N ASN A 463 30.14 1.22 1.09
CA ASN A 463 31.23 2.18 1.25
C ASN A 463 30.72 3.64 1.25
N ARG A 464 29.39 3.85 1.27
CA ARG A 464 28.72 5.15 1.08
C ARG A 464 27.66 5.47 2.14
N CYS A 465 27.10 4.45 2.79
CA CYS A 465 26.13 4.60 3.89
C CYS A 465 26.81 4.77 5.26
N PRO A 466 26.11 5.31 6.27
CA PRO A 466 26.57 5.28 7.67
C PRO A 466 26.69 3.84 8.20
N ASN A 467 27.51 3.64 9.24
CA ASN A 467 27.75 2.31 9.84
C ASN A 467 26.54 1.76 10.65
N LYS A 468 25.64 2.64 11.11
CA LYS A 468 24.45 2.28 11.90
C LYS A 468 23.24 3.07 11.37
N GLY A 469 22.12 2.39 11.15
CA GLY A 469 20.81 3.04 11.03
C GLY A 469 20.25 3.49 12.37
N SER A 470 19.22 4.33 12.34
CA SER A 470 18.59 4.91 13.54
C SER A 470 17.20 4.33 13.86
N LEU A 471 16.51 3.76 12.88
CA LEU A 471 15.08 3.46 12.91
C LEU A 471 14.70 2.22 13.75
N SER A 472 13.53 2.27 14.38
CA SER A 472 12.87 1.10 14.98
C SER A 472 12.13 0.27 13.92
N ILE A 473 11.68 -0.93 14.31
CA ILE A 473 10.78 -1.75 13.47
C ILE A 473 9.43 -1.02 13.25
N SER A 474 8.98 -0.22 14.21
CA SER A 474 7.77 0.59 14.08
C SER A 474 7.95 1.73 13.06
N ASP A 475 9.11 2.40 13.06
CA ASP A 475 9.41 3.47 12.10
C ASP A 475 9.44 2.95 10.66
N VAL A 476 10.13 1.82 10.43
CA VAL A 476 10.22 1.20 9.10
C VAL A 476 8.85 0.71 8.62
N ASN A 477 8.00 0.21 9.52
CA ASN A 477 6.62 -0.11 9.13
C ASN A 477 5.83 1.16 8.75
N ARG A 478 5.87 2.23 9.56
CA ARG A 478 5.19 3.50 9.27
C ARG A 478 5.55 4.08 7.90
N ASP A 479 6.83 4.09 7.54
CA ASP A 479 7.27 4.54 6.22
C ASP A 479 6.80 3.62 5.08
N LEU A 480 6.82 2.30 5.28
CA LEU A 480 6.30 1.33 4.31
C LEU A 480 4.77 1.44 4.14
N ASP A 481 4.03 1.71 5.22
CA ASP A 481 2.58 1.93 5.22
C ASP A 481 2.24 3.24 4.46
N ALA A 482 3.03 4.30 4.65
CA ALA A 482 2.94 5.55 3.89
C ALA A 482 3.31 5.39 2.40
N ILE A 483 4.31 4.57 2.07
CA ILE A 483 4.67 4.22 0.68
C ILE A 483 3.55 3.43 0.00
N ALA A 484 2.96 2.45 0.68
CA ALA A 484 1.84 1.67 0.16
C ALA A 484 0.61 2.55 -0.11
N SER A 485 0.21 3.34 0.89
CA SER A 485 -0.93 4.26 0.82
C SER A 485 -0.71 5.35 -0.24
N GLY A 486 0.47 5.96 -0.27
CA GLY A 486 0.86 6.95 -1.27
C GLY A 486 0.82 6.39 -2.70
N ASN A 487 1.24 5.14 -2.92
CA ASN A 487 1.12 4.51 -4.24
C ASN A 487 -0.35 4.28 -4.63
N ALA A 488 -1.21 3.80 -3.72
CA ALA A 488 -2.63 3.63 -3.99
C ALA A 488 -3.35 4.97 -4.28
N ALA A 489 -3.01 6.03 -3.54
CA ALA A 489 -3.45 7.39 -3.78
C ALA A 489 -2.81 8.05 -5.02
N LYS A 490 -1.86 7.40 -5.68
CA LYS A 490 -1.03 7.92 -6.80
C LYS A 490 -0.15 9.14 -6.41
N ALA A 491 0.02 9.40 -5.12
CA ALA A 491 0.82 10.47 -4.54
C ALA A 491 2.32 10.15 -4.62
N LYS A 492 2.90 10.36 -5.80
CA LYS A 492 4.31 10.05 -6.11
C LYS A 492 5.31 10.73 -5.18
N GLU A 493 5.02 11.96 -4.73
CA GLU A 493 5.94 12.68 -3.85
C GLU A 493 5.93 12.13 -2.42
N THR A 494 4.79 11.66 -1.90
CA THR A 494 4.72 10.92 -0.63
C THR A 494 5.55 9.63 -0.70
N VAL A 495 5.37 8.84 -1.77
CA VAL A 495 6.16 7.63 -2.03
C VAL A 495 7.67 7.94 -2.06
N ARG A 496 8.04 9.09 -2.64
CA ARG A 496 9.43 9.58 -2.68
C ARG A 496 9.93 10.06 -1.31
N LYS A 497 9.17 10.88 -0.57
CA LYS A 497 9.50 11.42 0.77
C LYS A 497 9.89 10.29 1.71
N HIS A 498 9.03 9.28 1.85
CA HIS A 498 9.27 8.14 2.75
C HIS A 498 10.33 7.16 2.25
N MET A 499 10.46 6.95 0.92
CA MET A 499 11.55 6.12 0.39
C MET A 499 12.92 6.79 0.59
N MET A 500 13.02 8.11 0.43
CA MET A 500 14.25 8.86 0.69
C MET A 500 14.59 8.87 2.19
N HIS A 501 13.60 9.03 3.08
CA HIS A 501 13.81 8.91 4.53
C HIS A 501 14.39 7.53 4.90
N LEU A 502 13.76 6.44 4.45
CA LEU A 502 14.26 5.08 4.67
C LEU A 502 15.68 4.86 4.13
N LEU A 503 16.00 5.37 2.93
CA LEU A 503 17.31 5.19 2.32
C LEU A 503 18.41 6.10 2.91
N THR A 504 18.06 7.14 3.65
CA THR A 504 19.01 8.03 4.35
C THR A 504 19.23 7.64 5.81
N SER A 505 18.23 7.08 6.50
CA SER A 505 18.26 6.74 7.92
C SER A 505 18.72 5.30 8.25
N LEU A 506 19.13 4.51 7.24
CA LEU A 506 19.51 3.10 7.38
C LEU A 506 20.93 2.81 6.85
N ASN A 507 21.61 1.80 7.39
CA ASN A 507 22.89 1.34 6.85
C ASN A 507 22.71 0.44 5.61
N ALA A 508 23.81 0.15 4.89
CA ALA A 508 23.76 -0.65 3.66
C ALA A 508 23.18 -2.07 3.84
N THR A 509 23.36 -2.69 5.00
CA THR A 509 22.78 -4.02 5.31
C THR A 509 21.29 -3.92 5.56
N GLU A 510 20.84 -2.89 6.27
CA GLU A 510 19.43 -2.60 6.50
C GLU A 510 18.70 -2.29 5.18
N ILE A 511 19.28 -1.45 4.31
CA ILE A 511 18.74 -1.15 2.98
C ILE A 511 18.63 -2.43 2.12
N LYS A 512 19.60 -3.35 2.19
CA LYS A 512 19.51 -4.66 1.50
C LYS A 512 18.28 -5.47 1.94
N TRP A 513 17.98 -5.49 3.24
CA TRP A 513 16.83 -6.22 3.77
C TRP A 513 15.51 -5.49 3.50
N LEU A 514 15.48 -4.15 3.61
CA LEU A 514 14.35 -3.33 3.19
C LEU A 514 13.99 -3.54 1.71
N ILE A 515 14.97 -3.54 0.80
CA ILE A 515 14.75 -3.85 -0.62
C ILE A 515 14.11 -5.24 -0.78
N ARG A 516 14.56 -6.25 -0.03
CA ARG A 516 13.97 -7.59 -0.04
C ARG A 516 12.55 -7.64 0.54
N MET A 517 12.22 -6.80 1.51
CA MET A 517 10.86 -6.66 2.06
C MET A 517 9.92 -5.98 1.06
N ILE A 518 10.35 -4.89 0.42
CA ILE A 518 9.59 -4.17 -0.62
C ILE A 518 9.31 -5.08 -1.83
N LEU A 519 10.32 -5.83 -2.29
CA LEU A 519 10.18 -6.79 -3.39
C LEU A 519 9.46 -8.09 -2.97
N LYS A 520 9.16 -8.25 -1.67
CA LYS A 520 8.53 -9.44 -1.05
C LYS A 520 9.34 -10.75 -1.25
N GLU A 521 10.67 -10.67 -1.30
CA GLU A 521 11.61 -11.78 -1.53
C GLU A 521 12.80 -11.80 -0.54
N LEU A 522 12.62 -12.28 0.70
CA LEU A 522 13.70 -12.32 1.71
C LEU A 522 14.86 -13.30 1.40
N LYS A 523 14.59 -14.43 0.75
CA LYS A 523 15.61 -15.46 0.41
C LYS A 523 16.41 -16.01 1.62
N ILE A 524 15.86 -15.99 2.84
CA ILE A 524 16.52 -16.53 4.05
C ILE A 524 16.62 -18.06 4.07
N GLY A 525 15.88 -18.77 3.21
CA GLY A 525 15.88 -20.23 3.14
C GLY A 525 15.24 -20.89 4.37
N LEU A 526 14.08 -20.37 4.77
CA LEU A 526 13.05 -21.01 5.58
C LEU A 526 11.73 -20.91 4.78
N SER A 527 10.81 -21.87 4.93
CA SER A 527 9.45 -21.75 4.37
C SER A 527 8.55 -20.91 5.29
N GLN A 528 7.42 -20.41 4.78
CA GLN A 528 6.44 -19.72 5.63
C GLN A 528 5.95 -20.60 6.78
N THR A 529 5.65 -21.88 6.51
CA THR A 529 5.39 -22.94 7.50
C THR A 529 6.47 -23.02 8.57
N SER A 530 7.74 -22.91 8.19
CA SER A 530 8.86 -22.97 9.13
C SER A 530 8.97 -21.73 10.02
N VAL A 531 8.41 -20.59 9.61
CA VAL A 531 8.38 -19.34 10.39
C VAL A 531 7.15 -19.33 11.29
N LEU A 532 5.97 -19.62 10.74
CA LEU A 532 4.71 -19.70 11.47
C LEU A 532 4.80 -20.76 12.59
N ASN A 533 5.26 -21.98 12.29
CA ASN A 533 5.32 -23.07 13.27
C ASN A 533 6.44 -22.89 14.33
N VAL A 534 7.33 -21.90 14.16
CA VAL A 534 8.29 -21.46 15.20
C VAL A 534 7.71 -20.35 16.07
N PHE A 535 6.74 -19.58 15.55
CA PHE A 535 5.96 -18.63 16.34
C PHE A 535 4.88 -19.33 17.19
N HIS A 536 4.07 -20.20 16.57
CA HIS A 536 3.03 -21.01 17.22
C HIS A 536 2.70 -22.27 16.40
N PRO A 537 2.46 -23.45 17.01
CA PRO A 537 2.05 -24.65 16.26
C PRO A 537 0.81 -24.44 15.39
N ASP A 538 -0.18 -23.66 15.87
CA ASP A 538 -1.45 -23.43 15.18
C ASP A 538 -1.40 -22.28 14.14
N ALA A 539 -0.26 -21.58 14.01
CA ALA A 539 -0.19 -20.35 13.21
C ALA A 539 -0.36 -20.57 11.71
N GLU A 540 0.05 -21.72 11.17
CA GLU A 540 -0.22 -22.04 9.75
C GLU A 540 -1.71 -22.33 9.51
N GLU A 541 -2.36 -23.06 10.41
CA GLU A 541 -3.79 -23.40 10.28
C GLU A 541 -4.67 -22.14 10.43
N LEU A 542 -4.40 -21.32 11.45
CA LEU A 542 -5.11 -20.06 11.67
C LEU A 542 -4.87 -19.06 10.52
N TYR A 543 -3.64 -18.94 10.00
CA TYR A 543 -3.39 -18.11 8.81
C TYR A 543 -4.18 -18.64 7.60
N ASN A 544 -4.23 -19.95 7.38
CA ASN A 544 -4.88 -20.54 6.21
C ASN A 544 -6.39 -20.25 6.14
N VAL A 545 -7.06 -20.00 7.27
CA VAL A 545 -8.51 -19.69 7.35
C VAL A 545 -8.86 -18.19 7.39
N ASN A 546 -7.89 -17.28 7.55
CA ASN A 546 -8.18 -15.83 7.62
C ASN A 546 -7.18 -14.90 6.90
N ASN A 547 -6.07 -15.42 6.35
CA ASN A 547 -4.99 -14.69 5.67
C ASN A 547 -4.43 -13.45 6.42
N SER A 548 -4.61 -13.34 7.73
CA SER A 548 -4.16 -12.20 8.54
C SER A 548 -2.98 -12.59 9.43
N LEU A 549 -1.83 -11.97 9.20
CA LEU A 549 -0.66 -12.11 10.09
C LEU A 549 -0.93 -11.45 11.45
N GLU A 550 -1.76 -10.41 11.51
CA GLU A 550 -2.18 -9.75 12.74
C GLU A 550 -3.03 -10.66 13.62
N LYS A 551 -4.15 -11.21 13.10
CA LYS A 551 -5.00 -12.16 13.86
C LYS A 551 -4.15 -13.29 14.44
N VAL A 552 -3.21 -13.84 13.65
CA VAL A 552 -2.26 -14.87 14.10
C VAL A 552 -1.36 -14.37 15.23
N CYS A 553 -0.75 -13.19 15.11
CA CYS A 553 0.18 -12.67 16.11
C CYS A 553 -0.49 -12.21 17.42
N VAL A 554 -1.77 -11.82 17.35
CA VAL A 554 -2.58 -11.41 18.51
C VAL A 554 -3.18 -12.64 19.20
N GLN A 555 -3.93 -13.49 18.49
CA GLN A 555 -4.64 -14.63 19.09
C GLN A 555 -3.68 -15.72 19.60
N LEU A 556 -2.53 -15.91 18.94
CA LEU A 556 -1.53 -16.92 19.29
C LEU A 556 -0.26 -16.31 19.92
N HIS A 557 -0.44 -15.19 20.64
CA HIS A 557 0.66 -14.51 21.33
C HIS A 557 1.39 -15.43 22.31
N ASP A 558 0.67 -16.09 23.24
CA ASP A 558 1.24 -17.10 24.13
C ASP A 558 1.36 -18.46 23.41
N ILE A 559 2.57 -19.02 23.45
CA ILE A 559 2.91 -20.33 22.87
C ILE A 559 2.16 -21.53 23.48
N LYS A 560 1.44 -21.31 24.59
CA LYS A 560 0.59 -22.33 25.24
C LYS A 560 -0.88 -22.24 24.86
N THR A 561 -1.33 -21.14 24.26
CA THR A 561 -2.75 -20.92 23.94
C THR A 561 -3.12 -21.68 22.67
N ARG A 562 -3.89 -22.75 22.80
CA ARG A 562 -4.41 -23.52 21.66
C ARG A 562 -5.80 -23.02 21.31
N ALA A 563 -6.07 -22.79 20.03
CA ALA A 563 -7.43 -22.53 19.56
C ALA A 563 -8.27 -23.80 19.73
N TYR A 564 -9.48 -23.69 20.29
CA TYR A 564 -10.38 -24.83 20.47
C TYR A 564 -10.93 -25.35 19.13
N GLU A 565 -11.33 -24.42 18.26
CA GLU A 565 -11.70 -24.67 16.88
C GLU A 565 -11.02 -23.61 15.99
N ILE A 566 -10.54 -24.02 14.82
CA ILE A 566 -10.02 -23.13 13.77
C ILE A 566 -10.89 -23.33 12.53
N GLY A 567 -11.78 -22.37 12.27
CA GLY A 567 -12.75 -22.40 11.19
C GLY A 567 -12.64 -21.22 10.24
N ILE A 568 -13.25 -21.34 9.07
CA ILE A 568 -13.47 -20.18 8.19
C ILE A 568 -14.62 -19.32 8.73
N GLU A 569 -14.48 -18.00 8.61
CA GLU A 569 -15.50 -17.03 9.04
C GLU A 569 -16.04 -16.28 7.81
N VAL A 570 -17.28 -15.78 7.89
CA VAL A 570 -17.76 -14.84 6.87
C VAL A 570 -16.96 -13.55 6.96
N PHE A 571 -16.64 -12.97 5.79
CA PHE A 571 -15.74 -11.83 5.58
C PHE A 571 -14.27 -11.98 6.04
N SER A 572 -13.86 -13.11 6.64
CA SER A 572 -12.43 -13.48 6.75
C SER A 572 -11.97 -14.19 5.47
N PRO A 573 -11.01 -13.63 4.69
CA PRO A 573 -10.56 -14.24 3.45
C PRO A 573 -9.61 -15.43 3.73
N PHE A 574 -9.88 -16.60 3.17
CA PHE A 574 -8.98 -17.77 3.25
C PHE A 574 -8.36 -18.11 1.89
N THR A 575 -7.33 -18.96 1.89
CA THR A 575 -6.77 -19.50 0.63
C THR A 575 -7.54 -20.78 0.26
N PRO A 576 -8.25 -20.85 -0.89
CA PRO A 576 -9.12 -21.97 -1.21
C PRO A 576 -8.35 -23.27 -1.48
N MET A 577 -9.06 -24.39 -1.38
CA MET A 577 -8.55 -25.73 -1.68
C MET A 577 -8.16 -25.88 -3.16
N LEU A 578 -7.07 -26.62 -3.43
CA LEU A 578 -6.41 -26.67 -4.74
C LEU A 578 -6.39 -28.08 -5.33
N GLY A 579 -6.47 -28.18 -6.66
CA GLY A 579 -6.28 -29.46 -7.36
C GLY A 579 -4.81 -29.86 -7.51
N GLU A 580 -4.51 -31.15 -7.32
CA GLU A 580 -3.25 -31.80 -7.74
C GLU A 580 -3.29 -32.20 -9.23
N LYS A 581 -2.13 -32.33 -9.91
CA LYS A 581 -2.09 -32.77 -11.33
C LYS A 581 -2.20 -34.30 -11.40
N ALA A 582 -3.17 -34.79 -12.17
CA ALA A 582 -3.35 -36.22 -12.45
C ALA A 582 -3.36 -36.51 -13.97
N SER A 583 -3.53 -37.79 -14.32
CA SER A 583 -3.87 -38.31 -15.66
C SER A 583 -4.89 -39.44 -15.50
N PRO A 584 -5.71 -39.79 -16.53
CA PRO A 584 -6.77 -40.78 -16.40
C PRO A 584 -6.27 -42.13 -15.90
N ASP A 585 -5.09 -42.58 -16.33
CA ASP A 585 -4.46 -43.87 -15.96
C ASP A 585 -4.12 -44.00 -14.47
N LYS A 586 -4.31 -42.95 -13.68
CA LYS A 586 -4.05 -42.91 -12.24
C LYS A 586 -5.33 -42.70 -11.43
N VAL A 587 -6.47 -42.42 -12.06
CA VAL A 587 -7.69 -41.97 -11.36
C VAL A 587 -8.18 -43.00 -10.34
N GLU A 588 -8.32 -44.27 -10.74
CA GLU A 588 -8.81 -45.37 -9.88
C GLU A 588 -7.95 -45.50 -8.61
N LYS A 589 -6.62 -45.44 -8.75
CA LYS A 589 -5.68 -45.47 -7.62
C LYS A 589 -5.69 -44.21 -6.77
N LEU A 590 -5.91 -43.03 -7.36
CA LEU A 590 -6.01 -41.75 -6.64
C LEU A 590 -7.34 -41.60 -5.89
N MET A 591 -8.37 -42.31 -6.34
CA MET A 591 -9.71 -42.35 -5.74
C MET A 591 -9.92 -43.57 -4.83
N ASP A 592 -8.89 -44.37 -4.56
CA ASP A 592 -8.96 -45.58 -3.72
C ASP A 592 -10.00 -46.61 -4.21
N ASN A 593 -10.26 -46.64 -5.54
CA ASN A 593 -11.32 -47.39 -6.22
C ASN A 593 -12.75 -47.06 -5.72
N LYS A 594 -12.95 -45.91 -5.09
CA LYS A 594 -14.27 -45.40 -4.67
C LYS A 594 -14.94 -44.61 -5.80
N PRO A 595 -16.29 -44.46 -5.76
CA PRO A 595 -16.99 -43.48 -6.59
C PRO A 595 -16.46 -42.07 -6.37
N TYR A 596 -16.31 -41.33 -7.47
CA TYR A 596 -15.78 -39.98 -7.51
C TYR A 596 -16.63 -39.08 -8.42
N LEU A 597 -16.42 -37.77 -8.33
CA LEU A 597 -17.17 -36.77 -9.09
C LEU A 597 -16.29 -36.16 -10.18
N ILE A 598 -16.82 -36.01 -11.39
CA ILE A 598 -16.20 -35.29 -12.51
C ILE A 598 -16.97 -33.99 -12.74
N GLU A 599 -16.25 -32.88 -12.90
CA GLU A 599 -16.76 -31.57 -13.29
C GLU A 599 -15.90 -30.96 -14.41
N THR A 600 -16.48 -30.12 -15.25
CA THR A 600 -15.74 -29.24 -16.16
C THR A 600 -14.69 -28.43 -15.40
N LYS A 601 -13.46 -28.35 -15.93
CA LYS A 601 -12.50 -27.37 -15.43
C LYS A 601 -12.71 -26.03 -16.13
N PHE A 602 -13.44 -25.14 -15.46
CA PHE A 602 -13.62 -23.76 -15.91
C PHE A 602 -12.29 -22.98 -15.98
N ASP A 603 -12.08 -22.25 -17.09
CA ASP A 603 -10.99 -21.28 -17.26
C ASP A 603 -11.41 -19.88 -16.77
N GLY A 604 -11.89 -19.79 -15.53
CA GLY A 604 -12.32 -18.53 -14.90
C GLY A 604 -11.35 -17.96 -13.88
N GLU A 605 -11.77 -16.95 -13.14
CA GLU A 605 -11.07 -16.48 -11.95
C GLU A 605 -11.74 -16.95 -10.66
N ARG A 606 -11.12 -17.93 -10.01
CA ARG A 606 -11.46 -18.46 -8.68
C ARG A 606 -11.83 -17.36 -7.67
N VAL A 607 -13.08 -17.42 -7.22
CA VAL A 607 -13.72 -16.45 -6.33
C VAL A 607 -14.37 -17.16 -5.13
N LEU A 608 -14.12 -16.63 -3.94
CA LEU A 608 -14.88 -16.91 -2.73
C LEU A 608 -15.91 -15.80 -2.55
N LEU A 609 -17.20 -16.15 -2.61
CA LEU A 609 -18.32 -15.25 -2.38
C LEU A 609 -18.81 -15.44 -0.94
N HIS A 610 -18.62 -14.41 -0.11
CA HIS A 610 -19.10 -14.36 1.27
C HIS A 610 -20.34 -13.45 1.32
N LYS A 611 -21.40 -13.86 2.01
CA LYS A 611 -22.66 -13.11 2.20
C LYS A 611 -23.02 -13.05 3.68
N HIS A 612 -23.52 -11.91 4.15
CA HIS A 612 -24.22 -11.75 5.43
C HIS A 612 -25.32 -10.68 5.31
N GLY A 613 -26.59 -11.06 5.45
CA GLY A 613 -27.71 -10.18 5.14
C GLY A 613 -27.60 -9.67 3.70
N ASP A 614 -27.57 -8.36 3.53
CA ASP A 614 -27.32 -7.66 2.26
C ASP A 614 -25.84 -7.27 2.04
N GLU A 615 -24.91 -7.58 2.96
CA GLU A 615 -23.47 -7.39 2.74
C GLU A 615 -22.86 -8.58 1.97
N TYR A 616 -22.06 -8.28 0.95
CA TYR A 616 -21.36 -9.24 0.11
C TYR A 616 -19.86 -8.90 0.02
N LYS A 617 -18.99 -9.91 0.03
CA LYS A 617 -17.56 -9.77 -0.29
C LYS A 617 -17.06 -10.84 -1.24
N PHE A 618 -16.12 -10.44 -2.09
CA PHE A 618 -15.58 -11.27 -3.16
C PHE A 618 -14.06 -11.33 -3.06
N PHE A 619 -13.53 -12.47 -2.61
CA PHE A 619 -12.09 -12.67 -2.47
C PHE A 619 -11.55 -13.58 -3.59
N SER A 620 -10.45 -13.18 -4.21
CA SER A 620 -9.74 -14.07 -5.14
C SER A 620 -9.01 -15.19 -4.40
N ARG A 621 -8.55 -16.20 -5.14
CA ARG A 621 -7.67 -17.28 -4.67
C ARG A 621 -6.46 -16.86 -3.83
N SER A 622 -5.99 -15.62 -3.90
CA SER A 622 -4.84 -15.13 -3.09
C SER A 622 -5.25 -14.35 -1.83
N GLY A 623 -6.56 -14.24 -1.54
CA GLY A 623 -7.11 -13.38 -0.50
C GLY A 623 -7.10 -11.90 -0.85
N MET A 624 -7.20 -11.53 -2.15
CA MET A 624 -7.36 -10.13 -2.57
C MET A 624 -8.84 -9.82 -2.78
N GLU A 625 -9.31 -8.68 -2.27
CA GLU A 625 -10.72 -8.28 -2.35
C GLU A 625 -11.06 -7.54 -3.66
N TYR A 626 -12.20 -7.91 -4.25
CA TYR A 626 -12.78 -7.34 -5.47
C TYR A 626 -14.24 -6.91 -5.28
N THR A 627 -14.67 -6.74 -4.03
CA THR A 627 -16.02 -6.30 -3.65
C THR A 627 -16.40 -4.97 -4.30
N GLN A 628 -15.46 -4.03 -4.38
CA GLN A 628 -15.57 -2.74 -5.09
C GLN A 628 -15.82 -2.83 -6.60
N VAL A 629 -15.73 -4.03 -7.20
CA VAL A 629 -16.10 -4.29 -8.60
C VAL A 629 -17.43 -5.02 -8.67
N PHE A 630 -17.56 -6.14 -7.96
CA PHE A 630 -18.71 -7.03 -8.08
C PHE A 630 -19.95 -6.54 -7.33
N GLY A 631 -19.76 -5.75 -6.25
CA GLY A 631 -20.77 -5.02 -5.49
C GLY A 631 -20.82 -5.41 -4.02
N SER A 632 -20.70 -4.46 -3.09
CA SER A 632 -20.80 -4.75 -1.64
C SER A 632 -22.22 -5.07 -1.17
N ASN A 633 -23.23 -4.67 -1.94
CA ASN A 633 -24.64 -4.73 -1.57
C ASN A 633 -25.55 -4.85 -2.81
N PRO A 634 -26.89 -5.09 -2.67
CA PRO A 634 -27.82 -5.30 -3.78
C PRO A 634 -27.99 -4.14 -4.77
N TYR A 635 -27.42 -2.95 -4.52
CA TYR A 635 -27.66 -1.73 -5.29
C TYR A 635 -26.45 -1.27 -6.14
N GLU A 636 -25.28 -1.90 -6.00
CA GLU A 636 -24.04 -1.50 -6.69
C GLU A 636 -23.26 -2.67 -7.29
N GLY A 637 -22.31 -2.38 -8.17
CA GLY A 637 -21.37 -3.35 -8.74
C GLY A 637 -21.88 -4.13 -9.95
N THR A 638 -20.99 -4.94 -10.55
CA THR A 638 -21.24 -5.63 -11.82
C THR A 638 -22.01 -6.94 -11.70
N LEU A 639 -22.15 -7.49 -10.49
CA LEU A 639 -22.75 -8.82 -10.24
C LEU A 639 -23.82 -8.82 -9.14
N THR A 640 -23.54 -8.28 -7.95
CA THR A 640 -24.40 -8.38 -6.77
C THR A 640 -25.87 -7.97 -7.00
N PRO A 641 -26.20 -6.91 -7.76
CA PRO A 641 -27.58 -6.51 -8.03
C PRO A 641 -28.37 -7.54 -8.85
N TYR A 642 -27.68 -8.41 -9.59
CA TYR A 642 -28.27 -9.44 -10.45
C TYR A 642 -28.40 -10.80 -9.74
N ILE A 643 -27.77 -10.98 -8.58
CA ILE A 643 -27.77 -12.24 -7.82
C ILE A 643 -28.38 -12.11 -6.42
N SER A 644 -28.51 -10.91 -5.87
CA SER A 644 -29.05 -10.67 -4.52
C SER A 644 -30.41 -11.36 -4.29
N ARG A 645 -31.32 -11.23 -5.25
CA ARG A 645 -32.67 -11.83 -5.24
C ARG A 645 -32.72 -13.33 -5.58
N SER A 646 -31.59 -13.97 -5.88
CA SER A 646 -31.55 -15.40 -6.23
C SER A 646 -31.39 -16.32 -5.01
N PHE A 647 -30.77 -15.81 -3.94
CA PHE A 647 -30.61 -16.50 -2.66
C PHE A 647 -31.98 -16.82 -2.02
N LYS A 648 -32.12 -17.98 -1.38
CA LYS A 648 -33.38 -18.33 -0.69
C LYS A 648 -33.54 -17.47 0.58
N SER A 649 -34.79 -17.19 0.98
CA SER A 649 -35.11 -16.28 2.09
C SER A 649 -34.59 -16.72 3.47
N ASN A 650 -34.31 -18.02 3.64
CA ASN A 650 -33.68 -18.60 4.83
C ASN A 650 -32.14 -18.49 4.85
N VAL A 651 -31.51 -17.89 3.84
CA VAL A 651 -30.05 -17.81 3.67
C VAL A 651 -29.55 -16.43 4.09
N GLN A 652 -29.37 -16.27 5.39
CA GLN A 652 -28.84 -15.03 5.95
C GLN A 652 -27.34 -14.91 5.69
N LYS A 653 -26.59 -16.00 5.86
CA LYS A 653 -25.12 -15.99 5.90
C LYS A 653 -24.57 -17.19 5.13
N CYS A 654 -23.62 -17.01 4.22
CA CYS A 654 -23.01 -18.13 3.51
C CYS A 654 -21.60 -17.83 2.95
N ILE A 655 -20.86 -18.90 2.64
CA ILE A 655 -19.61 -18.86 1.87
C ILE A 655 -19.73 -19.85 0.72
N LEU A 656 -19.63 -19.36 -0.51
CA LEU A 656 -19.61 -20.13 -1.75
C LEU A 656 -18.23 -20.08 -2.39
N ASP A 657 -17.77 -21.22 -2.92
CA ASP A 657 -16.53 -21.34 -3.69
C ASP A 657 -16.87 -21.60 -5.15
N GLY A 658 -16.35 -20.77 -6.05
CA GLY A 658 -16.73 -20.77 -7.46
C GLY A 658 -15.66 -20.20 -8.38
N GLU A 659 -15.88 -20.30 -9.69
CA GLU A 659 -15.03 -19.67 -10.70
C GLU A 659 -15.80 -18.54 -11.38
N MET A 660 -15.25 -17.32 -11.39
CA MET A 660 -15.85 -16.18 -12.09
C MET A 660 -15.51 -16.27 -13.58
N MET A 661 -16.54 -16.50 -14.41
CA MET A 661 -16.46 -16.55 -15.86
C MET A 661 -16.94 -15.23 -16.49
N GLY A 662 -16.45 -14.93 -17.69
CA GLY A 662 -17.17 -14.04 -18.60
C GLY A 662 -18.23 -14.85 -19.34
N TYR A 663 -19.49 -14.42 -19.30
CA TYR A 663 -20.60 -15.00 -20.07
C TYR A 663 -21.12 -13.98 -21.09
N HIS A 664 -21.20 -14.33 -22.37
CA HIS A 664 -21.66 -13.43 -23.43
C HIS A 664 -23.17 -13.62 -23.66
N ALA A 665 -23.96 -12.61 -23.26
CA ALA A 665 -25.41 -12.76 -23.10
C ALA A 665 -26.16 -13.07 -24.42
N ALA A 666 -25.64 -12.63 -25.57
CA ALA A 666 -26.30 -12.82 -26.87
C ALA A 666 -26.00 -14.19 -27.52
N THR A 667 -24.85 -14.81 -27.23
CA THR A 667 -24.49 -16.16 -27.75
C THR A 667 -24.71 -17.27 -26.72
N LYS A 668 -24.96 -16.91 -25.46
CA LYS A 668 -25.10 -17.84 -24.32
C LYS A 668 -23.83 -18.68 -24.04
N THR A 669 -22.67 -18.21 -24.47
CA THR A 669 -21.37 -18.89 -24.31
C THR A 669 -20.54 -18.27 -23.19
N PHE A 670 -19.69 -19.09 -22.56
CA PHE A 670 -18.59 -18.58 -21.73
C PHE A 670 -17.39 -18.22 -22.60
N GLY A 671 -16.69 -17.15 -22.23
CA GLY A 671 -15.42 -16.75 -22.82
C GLY A 671 -14.22 -17.34 -22.09
N THR A 672 -13.14 -17.52 -22.81
CA THR A 672 -11.84 -18.04 -22.34
C THR A 672 -10.89 -16.89 -21.97
N LYS A 673 -9.86 -17.13 -21.14
CA LYS A 673 -8.84 -16.10 -20.82
C LYS A 673 -7.93 -15.72 -21.99
N GLY A 674 -8.02 -16.42 -23.13
CA GLY A 674 -7.33 -16.03 -24.36
C GLY A 674 -7.96 -14.82 -25.06
N GLU A 675 -9.21 -14.48 -24.71
CA GLU A 675 -9.96 -13.40 -25.33
C GLU A 675 -9.69 -12.03 -24.67
N GLN A 676 -10.04 -10.96 -25.38
CA GLN A 676 -9.70 -9.59 -24.98
C GLN A 676 -10.71 -8.98 -23.99
N PHE A 677 -11.03 -9.69 -22.90
CA PHE A 677 -11.83 -9.17 -21.80
C PHE A 677 -11.19 -9.38 -20.42
N ASP A 678 -11.58 -8.54 -19.45
CA ASP A 678 -11.22 -8.67 -18.03
C ASP A 678 -12.49 -8.54 -17.20
N ILE A 679 -12.83 -9.61 -16.47
CA ILE A 679 -14.02 -9.68 -15.60
C ILE A 679 -13.97 -8.71 -14.41
N LYS A 680 -12.82 -8.10 -14.12
CA LYS A 680 -12.66 -7.02 -13.12
C LYS A 680 -12.88 -5.63 -13.70
N SER A 681 -12.96 -5.49 -15.01
CA SER A 681 -12.93 -4.19 -15.69
C SER A 681 -14.29 -3.86 -16.30
N ARG A 682 -15.06 -3.03 -15.60
CA ARG A 682 -16.40 -2.59 -16.01
C ARG A 682 -16.42 -2.05 -17.45
N ASP A 683 -15.51 -1.13 -17.76
CA ASP A 683 -15.35 -0.53 -19.08
C ASP A 683 -15.12 -1.56 -20.19
N VAL A 684 -14.56 -2.74 -19.87
CA VAL A 684 -14.28 -3.80 -20.84
C VAL A 684 -15.49 -4.71 -21.02
N LEU A 685 -16.20 -5.05 -19.93
CA LEU A 685 -17.47 -5.78 -19.97
C LEU A 685 -18.51 -5.03 -20.82
N GLU A 686 -18.72 -3.73 -20.56
CA GLU A 686 -19.68 -2.89 -21.28
C GLU A 686 -19.38 -2.76 -22.80
N ARG A 687 -18.11 -2.92 -23.22
CA ARG A 687 -17.71 -2.89 -24.64
C ARG A 687 -17.71 -4.25 -25.34
N THR A 688 -17.69 -5.35 -24.61
CA THR A 688 -17.52 -6.71 -25.17
C THR A 688 -18.78 -7.57 -25.13
N GLY A 689 -19.85 -7.11 -24.45
CA GLY A 689 -21.08 -7.88 -24.27
C GLY A 689 -20.95 -9.03 -23.26
N TYR A 690 -19.78 -9.18 -22.65
CA TYR A 690 -19.54 -10.11 -21.55
C TYR A 690 -20.09 -9.54 -20.23
N GLN A 691 -20.71 -10.40 -19.41
CA GLN A 691 -21.11 -10.12 -18.04
C GLN A 691 -20.46 -11.13 -17.07
N PRO A 692 -20.23 -10.77 -15.79
CA PRO A 692 -19.69 -11.72 -14.81
C PRO A 692 -20.71 -12.81 -14.47
N CYS A 693 -20.25 -14.07 -14.45
CA CYS A 693 -21.04 -15.24 -14.07
C CYS A 693 -20.25 -16.13 -13.12
N VAL A 694 -20.77 -16.42 -11.93
CA VAL A 694 -20.12 -17.37 -10.99
C VAL A 694 -20.59 -18.80 -11.25
N GLN A 695 -19.64 -19.69 -11.56
CA GLN A 695 -19.80 -21.14 -11.57
C GLN A 695 -19.50 -21.67 -10.15
N VAL A 696 -20.53 -21.91 -9.34
CA VAL A 696 -20.41 -22.35 -7.93
C VAL A 696 -20.25 -23.87 -7.87
N PHE A 697 -19.15 -24.36 -7.29
CA PHE A 697 -18.86 -25.80 -7.16
C PHE A 697 -18.64 -26.25 -5.71
N ASP A 698 -18.81 -25.37 -4.73
CA ASP A 698 -18.82 -25.74 -3.30
C ASP A 698 -19.57 -24.72 -2.43
N VAL A 699 -20.05 -25.17 -1.27
CA VAL A 699 -20.59 -24.33 -0.19
C VAL A 699 -19.92 -24.73 1.12
N LEU A 700 -19.28 -23.75 1.76
CA LEU A 700 -18.30 -23.98 2.82
C LEU A 700 -18.80 -23.49 4.19
N LEU A 701 -19.83 -22.65 4.19
CA LEU A 701 -20.56 -22.20 5.37
C LEU A 701 -22.00 -21.87 4.95
N LEU A 702 -22.98 -22.31 5.74
CA LEU A 702 -24.40 -22.00 5.55
C LEU A 702 -25.07 -21.68 6.89
N ASN A 703 -25.56 -20.45 7.01
CA ASN A 703 -25.95 -19.78 8.24
C ASN A 703 -24.87 -19.94 9.33
N ASP A 704 -25.13 -20.72 10.36
CA ASP A 704 -24.18 -20.93 11.49
C ASP A 704 -23.46 -22.27 11.43
N LYS A 705 -23.61 -23.02 10.33
CA LYS A 705 -22.90 -24.28 10.09
C LYS A 705 -21.68 -24.04 9.21
N VAL A 706 -20.49 -24.25 9.77
CA VAL A 706 -19.25 -24.41 8.99
C VAL A 706 -19.26 -25.82 8.37
N LEU A 707 -19.14 -25.91 7.05
CA LEU A 707 -19.29 -27.15 6.28
C LEU A 707 -17.95 -27.73 5.83
N THR A 708 -16.80 -27.15 6.20
CA THR A 708 -15.49 -27.62 5.72
C THR A 708 -15.21 -29.09 6.07
N ASN A 709 -15.66 -29.56 7.23
CA ASN A 709 -15.55 -30.96 7.66
C ASN A 709 -16.69 -31.88 7.16
N THR A 710 -17.66 -31.36 6.41
CA THR A 710 -18.75 -32.13 5.79
C THR A 710 -18.28 -32.75 4.46
N PRO A 711 -18.66 -33.99 4.10
CA PRO A 711 -18.31 -34.61 2.81
C PRO A 711 -18.77 -33.81 1.57
N LEU A 712 -17.96 -33.81 0.50
CA LEU A 712 -18.22 -33.02 -0.71
C LEU A 712 -19.61 -33.28 -1.32
N ARG A 713 -20.07 -34.54 -1.38
CA ARG A 713 -21.40 -34.88 -1.93
C ARG A 713 -22.52 -34.16 -1.17
N GLU A 714 -22.44 -34.07 0.15
CA GLU A 714 -23.42 -33.37 0.99
C GLU A 714 -23.37 -31.85 0.79
N ARG A 715 -22.15 -31.27 0.69
CA ARG A 715 -21.99 -29.83 0.38
C ARG A 715 -22.61 -29.50 -0.98
N LEU A 716 -22.35 -30.30 -2.01
CA LEU A 716 -22.92 -30.11 -3.34
C LEU A 716 -24.45 -30.18 -3.37
N SER A 717 -25.09 -31.05 -2.56
CA SER A 717 -26.55 -31.06 -2.43
C SER A 717 -27.11 -29.78 -1.79
N LEU A 718 -26.42 -29.22 -0.79
CA LEU A 718 -26.89 -28.01 -0.09
C LEU A 718 -26.91 -26.76 -0.99
N ILE A 719 -26.18 -26.72 -2.10
CA ILE A 719 -26.13 -25.55 -3.01
C ILE A 719 -27.54 -25.17 -3.53
N ASP A 720 -28.42 -26.15 -3.75
CA ASP A 720 -29.77 -25.93 -4.28
C ASP A 720 -30.70 -25.24 -3.25
N ASP A 721 -30.37 -25.39 -1.95
CA ASP A 721 -30.99 -24.68 -0.82
C ASP A 721 -30.36 -23.29 -0.57
N VAL A 722 -29.23 -22.95 -1.20
CA VAL A 722 -28.58 -21.63 -1.07
C VAL A 722 -29.19 -20.60 -2.02
N PHE A 723 -29.30 -20.95 -3.31
CA PHE A 723 -29.78 -20.02 -4.33
C PHE A 723 -30.55 -20.71 -5.47
N THR A 724 -31.29 -19.91 -6.23
CA THR A 724 -31.95 -20.33 -7.47
C THR A 724 -31.06 -19.90 -8.64
N PRO A 725 -30.59 -20.80 -9.51
CA PRO A 725 -29.70 -20.44 -10.60
C PRO A 725 -30.26 -19.33 -11.50
N VAL A 726 -29.40 -18.36 -11.85
CA VAL A 726 -29.67 -17.27 -12.79
C VAL A 726 -28.69 -17.39 -13.93
N GLU A 727 -29.20 -17.71 -15.12
CA GLU A 727 -28.39 -17.98 -16.32
C GLU A 727 -27.41 -16.82 -16.59
N GLY A 728 -26.13 -17.16 -16.74
CA GLY A 728 -25.09 -16.18 -17.01
C GLY A 728 -24.79 -15.20 -15.88
N ARG A 729 -25.24 -15.45 -14.64
CA ARG A 729 -24.95 -14.62 -13.45
C ARG A 729 -24.50 -15.43 -12.24
N ILE A 730 -25.27 -16.42 -11.81
CA ILE A 730 -24.85 -17.37 -10.76
C ILE A 730 -25.50 -18.73 -11.01
N VAL A 731 -24.68 -19.76 -11.17
CA VAL A 731 -25.11 -21.11 -11.55
C VAL A 731 -24.33 -22.15 -10.74
N LYS A 732 -24.92 -23.32 -10.55
CA LYS A 732 -24.27 -24.48 -9.91
C LYS A 732 -23.49 -25.27 -10.97
N SER A 733 -22.26 -25.64 -10.64
CA SER A 733 -21.41 -26.54 -11.42
C SER A 733 -22.10 -27.89 -11.60
N VAL A 734 -22.15 -28.38 -12.84
CA VAL A 734 -22.72 -29.69 -13.16
C VAL A 734 -21.63 -30.75 -12.95
N TYR A 735 -21.94 -31.75 -12.14
CA TYR A 735 -21.07 -32.89 -11.88
C TYR A 735 -21.69 -34.21 -12.33
N LYS A 736 -20.85 -35.16 -12.73
CA LYS A 736 -21.21 -36.55 -13.05
C LYS A 736 -20.55 -37.47 -12.02
N GLU A 737 -21.25 -38.51 -11.55
CA GLU A 737 -20.61 -39.56 -10.75
C GLU A 737 -19.92 -40.58 -11.66
N ALA A 738 -18.75 -41.07 -11.25
CA ALA A 738 -17.88 -41.95 -12.02
C ALA A 738 -17.12 -42.92 -11.11
N LEU A 739 -16.54 -43.98 -11.68
CA LEU A 739 -15.82 -45.03 -10.93
C LEU A 739 -14.56 -45.55 -11.63
N THR A 740 -14.54 -45.57 -12.97
CA THR A 740 -13.51 -46.23 -13.78
C THR A 740 -12.55 -45.23 -14.43
N ARG A 741 -11.42 -45.71 -14.95
CA ARG A 741 -10.53 -44.96 -15.85
C ARG A 741 -11.26 -44.47 -17.10
N GLN A 742 -12.24 -45.23 -17.60
CA GLN A 742 -12.90 -44.95 -18.87
C GLN A 742 -13.83 -43.72 -18.74
N ASP A 743 -14.62 -43.65 -17.68
CA ASP A 743 -15.48 -42.48 -17.38
C ASP A 743 -14.67 -41.16 -17.38
N CYS A 744 -13.46 -41.20 -16.80
CA CYS A 744 -12.52 -40.08 -16.76
C CYS A 744 -11.91 -39.74 -18.13
N ALA A 745 -11.73 -40.73 -19.01
CA ALA A 745 -11.21 -40.52 -20.35
C ALA A 745 -12.29 -39.92 -21.27
N ASP A 746 -13.51 -40.46 -21.21
CA ASP A 746 -14.64 -40.00 -22.03
C ASP A 746 -15.05 -38.58 -21.66
N ALA A 747 -15.11 -38.24 -20.36
CA ALA A 747 -15.36 -36.87 -19.92
C ALA A 747 -14.20 -35.89 -20.26
N LEU A 748 -12.95 -36.37 -20.38
CA LEU A 748 -11.85 -35.54 -20.87
C LEU A 748 -11.97 -35.27 -22.38
N ASN A 749 -12.43 -36.25 -23.16
CA ASN A 749 -12.70 -36.08 -24.59
C ASN A 749 -13.87 -35.11 -24.82
N GLU A 750 -14.97 -35.26 -24.06
CA GLU A 750 -16.10 -34.32 -24.05
C GLU A 750 -15.65 -32.87 -23.74
N ALA A 751 -14.76 -32.70 -22.77
CA ALA A 751 -14.17 -31.39 -22.46
C ALA A 751 -13.27 -30.85 -23.59
N ILE A 752 -12.54 -31.71 -24.33
CA ILE A 752 -11.74 -31.32 -25.50
C ILE A 752 -12.63 -30.86 -26.66
N ASP A 753 -13.67 -31.63 -26.99
CA ASP A 753 -14.61 -31.31 -28.07
C ASP A 753 -15.36 -29.99 -27.79
N ASN A 754 -15.71 -29.75 -26.53
CA ASN A 754 -16.30 -28.50 -26.04
C ASN A 754 -15.30 -27.34 -25.87
N LYS A 755 -13.99 -27.58 -26.08
CA LYS A 755 -12.88 -26.61 -25.96
C LYS A 755 -12.69 -26.03 -24.54
N GLU A 756 -12.98 -26.84 -23.53
CA GLU A 756 -12.81 -26.51 -22.11
C GLU A 756 -11.34 -26.68 -21.65
N GLU A 757 -11.01 -26.22 -20.44
CA GLU A 757 -9.64 -26.29 -19.91
C GLU A 757 -9.20 -27.72 -19.48
N GLY A 758 -10.05 -28.73 -19.71
CA GLY A 758 -9.95 -30.09 -19.16
C GLY A 758 -11.00 -30.34 -18.07
N ILE A 759 -10.74 -31.30 -17.17
CA ILE A 759 -11.69 -31.72 -16.12
C ILE A 759 -11.10 -31.63 -14.70
N MET A 760 -11.98 -31.37 -13.75
CA MET A 760 -11.76 -31.56 -12.32
C MET A 760 -12.30 -32.93 -11.91
N VAL A 761 -11.55 -33.65 -11.08
CA VAL A 761 -11.97 -34.94 -10.53
C VAL A 761 -11.81 -34.93 -9.02
N LYS A 762 -12.88 -35.21 -8.28
CA LYS A 762 -12.96 -34.99 -6.82
C LYS A 762 -13.47 -36.25 -6.09
N LEU A 763 -12.81 -36.64 -5.01
CA LEU A 763 -13.33 -37.67 -4.09
C LEU A 763 -14.67 -37.22 -3.49
N ALA A 764 -15.72 -38.03 -3.64
CA ALA A 764 -17.08 -37.69 -3.18
C ALA A 764 -17.18 -37.56 -1.64
N ASP A 765 -16.32 -38.27 -0.90
CA ASP A 765 -16.19 -38.23 0.56
C ASP A 765 -15.18 -37.17 1.07
N SER A 766 -14.61 -36.33 0.19
CA SER A 766 -13.57 -35.36 0.59
C SER A 766 -14.11 -34.18 1.41
N VAL A 767 -13.50 -33.95 2.57
CA VAL A 767 -13.65 -32.71 3.36
C VAL A 767 -12.83 -31.57 2.73
N TYR A 768 -13.31 -30.34 2.87
CA TYR A 768 -12.64 -29.16 2.33
C TYR A 768 -11.46 -28.74 3.22
N LYS A 769 -10.29 -28.55 2.61
CA LYS A 769 -9.04 -28.20 3.30
C LYS A 769 -8.41 -26.96 2.66
N PRO A 770 -8.50 -25.77 3.30
CA PRO A 770 -7.87 -24.55 2.82
C PRO A 770 -6.37 -24.73 2.52
N ASN A 771 -5.89 -24.04 1.47
CA ASN A 771 -4.51 -24.02 0.99
C ASN A 771 -3.85 -25.38 0.61
N THR A 772 -4.52 -26.54 0.78
CA THR A 772 -3.92 -27.83 0.40
C THR A 772 -4.11 -28.17 -1.07
N ARG A 773 -3.19 -28.97 -1.61
CA ARG A 773 -3.39 -29.79 -2.82
C ARG A 773 -3.78 -31.24 -2.51
N LYS A 774 -3.42 -31.73 -1.33
CA LYS A 774 -3.58 -33.13 -0.91
C LYS A 774 -4.87 -33.32 -0.09
N GLY A 775 -6.00 -32.97 -0.70
CA GLY A 775 -7.32 -33.10 -0.09
C GLY A 775 -8.31 -33.98 -0.88
N GLY A 776 -7.89 -34.59 -1.98
CA GLY A 776 -8.75 -35.44 -2.82
C GLY A 776 -9.36 -34.74 -4.04
N TRP A 777 -8.84 -33.56 -4.43
CA TRP A 777 -9.19 -32.91 -5.69
C TRP A 777 -8.02 -32.97 -6.66
N PHE A 778 -8.33 -33.32 -7.90
CA PHE A 778 -7.36 -33.47 -8.98
C PHE A 778 -7.84 -32.70 -10.21
N LYS A 779 -6.88 -32.27 -11.03
CA LYS A 779 -7.13 -31.69 -12.35
C LYS A 779 -6.43 -32.52 -13.42
N ILE A 780 -7.17 -32.84 -14.46
CA ILE A 780 -6.73 -33.62 -15.62
C ILE A 780 -6.97 -32.78 -16.86
N LYS A 781 -6.04 -32.85 -17.81
CA LYS A 781 -5.96 -31.93 -18.93
C LYS A 781 -5.29 -32.56 -20.15
N PRO A 782 -5.53 -32.03 -21.36
CA PRO A 782 -4.86 -32.50 -22.57
C PRO A 782 -3.33 -32.28 -22.49
N GLU A 783 -2.85 -31.11 -22.03
CA GLU A 783 -1.39 -30.85 -21.93
C GLU A 783 -0.67 -31.67 -20.83
N TYR A 784 -1.37 -32.60 -20.18
CA TYR A 784 -0.79 -33.51 -19.19
C TYR A 784 -0.52 -34.91 -19.76
N ILE A 785 -0.94 -35.19 -21.00
CA ILE A 785 -0.80 -36.46 -21.70
C ILE A 785 0.08 -36.22 -22.93
N GLY A 786 1.17 -36.98 -23.08
CA GLY A 786 2.10 -36.81 -24.21
C GLY A 786 1.43 -37.18 -25.54
N GLY A 787 1.64 -36.36 -26.57
CA GLY A 787 1.07 -36.59 -27.91
C GLY A 787 -0.42 -36.25 -28.08
N LEU A 788 -1.08 -35.58 -27.12
CA LEU A 788 -2.44 -35.03 -27.29
C LEU A 788 -2.50 -33.54 -27.60
N MET A 789 -1.39 -32.80 -27.47
CA MET A 789 -1.29 -31.39 -27.84
C MET A 789 -0.32 -31.23 -29.01
N ASP A 790 -0.55 -30.21 -29.84
CA ASP A 790 0.41 -29.80 -30.86
C ASP A 790 1.72 -29.34 -30.22
N GLU A 791 2.83 -29.96 -30.63
CA GLU A 791 4.19 -29.60 -30.22
C GLU A 791 4.81 -28.65 -31.27
N LEU A 792 5.57 -27.65 -30.84
CA LEU A 792 5.99 -26.52 -31.69
C LEU A 792 7.52 -26.37 -31.72
N ASP A 793 8.14 -26.81 -32.82
CA ASP A 793 9.56 -26.58 -33.10
C ASP A 793 9.83 -25.09 -33.40
N LEU A 794 10.41 -24.37 -32.44
CA LEU A 794 10.66 -22.92 -32.51
C LEU A 794 12.15 -22.57 -32.36
N LEU A 795 12.63 -21.56 -33.09
CA LEU A 795 14.04 -21.16 -33.05
C LEU A 795 14.31 -20.15 -31.92
N VAL A 796 15.37 -20.37 -31.12
CA VAL A 796 15.76 -19.44 -30.04
C VAL A 796 16.49 -18.22 -30.59
N VAL A 797 15.76 -17.12 -30.76
CA VAL A 797 16.28 -15.85 -31.30
C VAL A 797 16.74 -14.88 -30.21
N GLY A 798 16.31 -15.06 -28.97
CA GLY A 798 16.64 -14.16 -27.85
C GLY A 798 16.74 -14.85 -26.49
N GLY A 799 17.29 -14.13 -25.52
CA GLY A 799 17.54 -14.59 -24.16
C GLY A 799 17.33 -13.50 -23.12
N TYR A 800 16.87 -13.90 -21.93
CA TYR A 800 16.69 -13.03 -20.77
C TYR A 800 17.51 -13.56 -19.59
N PHE A 801 18.26 -12.69 -18.93
CA PHE A 801 19.09 -13.05 -17.77
C PHE A 801 18.23 -13.38 -16.55
N GLY A 802 18.67 -14.40 -15.79
CA GLY A 802 17.93 -14.89 -14.63
C GLY A 802 18.12 -14.12 -13.34
N VAL A 803 17.35 -14.56 -12.35
CA VAL A 803 17.32 -14.03 -10.98
C VAL A 803 17.40 -15.18 -9.97
N GLY A 804 17.88 -14.90 -8.76
CA GLY A 804 18.05 -15.90 -7.70
C GLY A 804 18.93 -17.09 -8.15
N GLU A 805 18.43 -18.31 -8.03
CA GLU A 805 19.16 -19.54 -8.42
C GLU A 805 19.52 -19.63 -9.91
N ARG A 806 18.87 -18.84 -10.78
CA ARG A 806 19.20 -18.74 -12.22
C ARG A 806 19.98 -17.46 -12.55
N GLY A 807 20.47 -16.74 -11.55
CA GLY A 807 21.35 -15.60 -11.72
C GLY A 807 22.64 -15.95 -12.47
N GLY A 808 23.26 -14.96 -13.11
CA GLY A 808 24.52 -15.14 -13.85
C GLY A 808 24.40 -15.82 -15.23
N MET A 809 23.23 -16.29 -15.66
CA MET A 809 23.02 -16.99 -16.93
C MET A 809 21.73 -16.57 -17.65
N VAL A 810 21.57 -16.95 -18.92
CA VAL A 810 20.30 -16.83 -19.64
C VAL A 810 19.34 -17.89 -19.10
N SER A 811 18.14 -17.47 -18.72
CA SER A 811 17.23 -18.27 -17.89
C SER A 811 15.82 -18.45 -18.47
N HIS A 812 15.51 -17.65 -19.48
CA HIS A 812 14.31 -17.70 -20.31
C HIS A 812 14.75 -17.35 -21.74
N PHE A 813 14.04 -17.88 -22.73
CA PHE A 813 14.36 -17.72 -24.14
C PHE A 813 13.21 -17.05 -24.89
N LEU A 814 13.52 -16.19 -25.87
CA LEU A 814 12.57 -15.70 -26.86
C LEU A 814 12.66 -16.62 -28.07
N CYS A 815 11.55 -17.25 -28.43
CA CYS A 815 11.46 -18.18 -29.54
C CYS A 815 10.69 -17.56 -30.71
N ALA A 816 10.99 -17.99 -31.93
CA ALA A 816 10.43 -17.45 -33.16
C ALA A 816 10.08 -18.53 -34.18
N VAL A 817 9.12 -18.21 -35.05
CA VAL A 817 8.85 -18.93 -36.30
C VAL A 817 9.62 -18.26 -37.45
N SER A 818 9.93 -19.00 -38.50
CA SER A 818 10.55 -18.44 -39.71
C SER A 818 9.53 -17.78 -40.64
N GLU A 819 10.00 -16.96 -41.57
CA GLU A 819 9.24 -16.69 -42.80
C GLU A 819 9.00 -17.98 -43.62
N PRO A 820 7.92 -18.04 -44.42
CA PRO A 820 7.74 -19.12 -45.40
C PRO A 820 8.81 -19.05 -46.49
N VAL A 821 9.49 -20.18 -46.73
CA VAL A 821 10.53 -20.30 -47.77
C VAL A 821 10.22 -21.43 -48.75
N SER A 822 10.70 -21.28 -49.98
CA SER A 822 10.71 -22.35 -50.98
C SER A 822 11.73 -23.43 -50.64
N ASP A 823 11.46 -24.67 -51.03
CA ASP A 823 12.34 -25.82 -50.81
C ASP A 823 13.83 -25.53 -51.14
N GLY A 824 14.71 -25.99 -50.26
CA GLY A 824 16.16 -25.82 -50.39
C GLY A 824 16.71 -24.42 -50.04
N LYS A 825 15.87 -23.44 -49.71
CA LYS A 825 16.31 -22.13 -49.20
C LYS A 825 16.25 -22.08 -47.68
N MET A 826 17.22 -21.40 -47.07
CA MET A 826 17.18 -21.06 -45.64
C MET A 826 16.37 -19.77 -45.43
N PRO A 827 15.54 -19.69 -44.37
CA PRO A 827 14.87 -18.45 -43.98
C PRO A 827 15.87 -17.39 -43.50
N THR A 828 15.56 -16.14 -43.82
CA THR A 828 16.36 -14.94 -43.53
C THR A 828 15.69 -14.01 -42.52
N ILE A 829 14.36 -14.10 -42.38
CA ILE A 829 13.54 -13.38 -41.40
C ILE A 829 12.86 -14.38 -40.46
N PHE A 830 12.85 -14.04 -39.16
CA PHE A 830 12.18 -14.78 -38.10
C PHE A 830 11.29 -13.84 -37.29
N PHE A 831 10.06 -14.27 -37.03
CA PHE A 831 9.04 -13.52 -36.30
C PHE A 831 8.93 -14.04 -34.87
N SER A 832 9.15 -13.17 -33.87
CA SER A 832 9.09 -13.57 -32.46
C SER A 832 7.69 -14.07 -32.09
N PHE A 833 7.60 -15.27 -31.54
CA PHE A 833 6.35 -15.95 -31.24
C PHE A 833 6.06 -15.99 -29.74
N CYS A 834 6.94 -16.57 -28.92
CA CYS A 834 6.71 -16.78 -27.50
C CYS A 834 7.97 -16.64 -26.64
N LYS A 835 7.80 -16.68 -25.31
CA LYS A 835 8.89 -16.62 -24.33
C LYS A 835 8.80 -17.82 -23.37
N VAL A 836 9.82 -18.67 -23.34
CA VAL A 836 9.84 -19.92 -22.55
C VAL A 836 10.77 -19.86 -21.34
N GLY A 837 10.24 -20.20 -20.15
CA GLY A 837 10.94 -20.14 -18.85
C GLY A 837 10.99 -21.46 -18.08
N SER A 838 10.48 -22.55 -18.66
CA SER A 838 10.21 -23.83 -17.99
C SER A 838 10.29 -24.99 -18.98
N GLY A 839 10.21 -26.23 -18.49
CA GLY A 839 10.34 -27.47 -19.28
C GLY A 839 11.69 -28.18 -19.03
N TYR A 840 12.78 -27.42 -19.01
CA TYR A 840 14.14 -27.94 -18.77
C TYR A 840 14.51 -28.08 -17.28
N SER A 841 15.31 -29.10 -16.98
CA SER A 841 16.02 -29.26 -15.69
C SER A 841 17.16 -28.24 -15.53
N LYS A 842 17.65 -28.06 -14.30
CA LYS A 842 18.86 -27.25 -14.01
C LYS A 842 20.08 -27.70 -14.82
N LYS A 843 20.23 -29.01 -15.10
CA LYS A 843 21.31 -29.56 -15.93
C LYS A 843 21.16 -29.16 -17.40
N GLN A 844 19.97 -29.36 -17.98
CA GLN A 844 19.69 -28.96 -19.37
C GLN A 844 19.89 -27.46 -19.57
N LEU A 845 19.41 -26.62 -18.65
CA LEU A 845 19.60 -25.16 -18.72
C LEU A 845 21.09 -24.77 -18.71
N LYS A 846 21.92 -25.42 -17.88
CA LYS A 846 23.37 -25.18 -17.84
C LYS A 846 24.02 -25.57 -19.17
N THR A 847 23.75 -26.77 -19.68
CA THR A 847 24.31 -27.25 -20.95
C THR A 847 23.84 -26.42 -22.15
N PHE A 848 22.60 -25.95 -22.15
CA PHE A 848 22.09 -25.06 -23.21
C PHE A 848 22.72 -23.66 -23.14
N ASN A 849 23.05 -23.15 -21.96
CA ASN A 849 23.86 -21.94 -21.81
C ASN A 849 25.30 -22.15 -22.28
N GLU A 850 25.92 -23.29 -21.93
CA GLU A 850 27.29 -23.65 -22.38
C GLU A 850 27.37 -23.65 -23.92
N LEU A 851 26.41 -24.30 -24.59
CA LEU A 851 26.31 -24.38 -26.05
C LEU A 851 26.06 -23.04 -26.78
N LEU A 852 25.58 -22.00 -26.09
CA LEU A 852 25.19 -20.71 -26.69
C LEU A 852 26.03 -19.54 -26.17
N SER A 853 26.86 -19.75 -25.14
CA SER A 853 27.56 -18.71 -24.37
C SER A 853 28.42 -17.77 -25.23
N GLU A 854 29.10 -18.31 -26.24
CA GLU A 854 29.97 -17.57 -27.16
C GLU A 854 29.22 -16.84 -28.29
N HIS A 855 27.93 -17.12 -28.47
CA HIS A 855 27.14 -16.64 -29.61
C HIS A 855 26.17 -15.50 -29.25
N TRP A 856 25.88 -15.30 -27.96
CA TRP A 856 24.99 -14.24 -27.47
C TRP A 856 25.54 -12.84 -27.74
N GLN A 857 24.77 -12.04 -28.49
CA GLN A 857 25.04 -10.63 -28.74
C GLN A 857 24.08 -9.74 -27.92
N VAL A 858 24.54 -8.57 -27.46
CA VAL A 858 23.68 -7.63 -26.71
C VAL A 858 22.61 -7.05 -27.62
N TYR A 859 21.35 -7.02 -27.17
CA TYR A 859 20.25 -6.48 -27.98
C TYR A 859 20.24 -4.94 -27.94
N ASN A 860 20.60 -4.32 -29.06
CA ASN A 860 20.59 -2.86 -29.19
C ASN A 860 19.22 -2.37 -29.71
N LYS A 861 18.46 -1.70 -28.85
CA LYS A 861 17.13 -1.15 -29.19
C LYS A 861 17.14 -0.12 -30.32
N SER A 862 18.24 0.62 -30.48
CA SER A 862 18.42 1.62 -31.55
C SER A 862 19.00 1.04 -32.84
N LYS A 863 19.42 -0.24 -32.82
CA LYS A 863 19.96 -0.97 -33.98
C LYS A 863 19.62 -2.46 -33.86
N PRO A 864 18.34 -2.84 -34.03
CA PRO A 864 17.91 -4.23 -33.87
C PRO A 864 18.53 -5.15 -34.94
N PRO A 865 18.69 -6.46 -34.65
CA PRO A 865 19.10 -7.46 -35.63
C PRO A 865 18.12 -7.55 -36.81
N LYS A 866 18.65 -7.52 -38.04
CA LYS A 866 17.86 -7.45 -39.29
C LYS A 866 16.98 -8.67 -39.59
N HIS A 867 17.34 -9.84 -39.06
CA HIS A 867 16.66 -11.12 -39.31
C HIS A 867 15.63 -11.47 -38.22
N LEU A 868 15.40 -10.57 -37.26
CA LEU A 868 14.48 -10.79 -36.15
C LEU A 868 13.47 -9.65 -36.10
N GLU A 869 12.27 -9.93 -36.62
CA GLU A 869 11.12 -9.06 -36.44
C GLU A 869 10.40 -9.42 -35.14
N LEU A 870 10.11 -8.40 -34.34
CA LEU A 870 9.38 -8.57 -33.09
C LEU A 870 7.91 -8.25 -33.33
N ALA A 871 7.04 -9.15 -32.85
CA ALA A 871 5.59 -9.07 -33.06
C ALA A 871 5.03 -7.68 -32.72
N SER A 872 4.07 -7.20 -33.53
CA SER A 872 3.49 -5.87 -33.36
C SER A 872 2.89 -5.71 -31.95
N GLY A 873 3.13 -4.54 -31.34
CA GLY A 873 2.74 -4.28 -29.95
C GLY A 873 3.58 -4.96 -28.87
N PHE A 874 4.50 -5.89 -29.19
CA PHE A 874 5.30 -6.60 -28.19
C PHE A 874 6.34 -5.67 -27.52
N LYS A 875 6.01 -5.20 -26.30
CA LYS A 875 6.79 -4.20 -25.55
C LYS A 875 8.09 -4.75 -24.94
N GLU A 876 8.11 -6.02 -24.55
CA GLU A 876 9.34 -6.63 -24.02
C GLU A 876 10.37 -6.81 -25.14
N LYS A 877 11.66 -6.72 -24.79
CA LYS A 877 12.81 -6.93 -25.69
C LYS A 877 13.80 -7.84 -24.95
N PRO A 878 14.46 -8.79 -25.62
CA PRO A 878 15.41 -9.68 -24.95
C PRO A 878 16.65 -8.89 -24.50
N ASP A 879 17.35 -9.40 -23.49
CA ASP A 879 18.62 -8.80 -23.03
C ASP A 879 19.75 -9.08 -24.04
N VAL A 880 19.71 -10.28 -24.64
CA VAL A 880 20.67 -10.79 -25.63
C VAL A 880 19.95 -11.52 -26.77
N TRP A 881 20.56 -11.60 -27.95
CA TRP A 881 20.02 -12.27 -29.14
C TRP A 881 21.05 -13.17 -29.81
N LEU A 882 20.58 -14.08 -30.66
CA LEU A 882 21.40 -15.05 -31.40
C LEU A 882 21.20 -14.92 -32.91
N PRO A 883 22.29 -14.96 -33.71
CA PRO A 883 22.19 -15.26 -35.14
C PRO A 883 21.48 -16.60 -35.37
N PRO A 884 20.54 -16.71 -36.33
CA PRO A 884 19.82 -17.96 -36.58
C PRO A 884 20.72 -19.16 -36.87
N ASP A 885 21.82 -18.95 -37.60
CA ASP A 885 22.86 -19.94 -37.94
C ASP A 885 23.76 -20.35 -36.74
N LYS A 886 23.54 -19.75 -35.57
CA LYS A 886 24.20 -20.04 -34.29
C LYS A 886 23.20 -20.46 -33.21
N SER A 887 21.92 -20.54 -33.56
CA SER A 887 20.82 -20.87 -32.64
C SER A 887 20.61 -22.40 -32.51
N LYS A 888 19.56 -22.77 -31.76
CA LYS A 888 18.98 -24.11 -31.61
C LYS A 888 17.46 -24.00 -31.66
N ILE A 889 16.84 -25.03 -32.23
CA ILE A 889 15.40 -25.25 -32.13
C ILE A 889 15.11 -25.78 -30.71
N LEU A 890 13.99 -25.35 -30.14
CA LEU A 890 13.36 -25.93 -28.95
C LEU A 890 11.95 -26.38 -29.32
N GLN A 891 11.59 -27.56 -28.81
CA GLN A 891 10.23 -28.07 -28.71
C GLN A 891 9.65 -27.68 -27.34
#